data_AF-A0A8S1GX72-F1
#
_entry.id   AF-A0A8S1GX72-F1
#
_cell.length_a   1.000
_cell.length_b   1.000
_cell.length_c   1.000
_cell.angle_alpha   90.00
_cell.angle_beta   90.00
_cell.angle_gamma   90.00
#
_symmetry.space_group_name_H-M   'P 1'
#
loop_
_entity.id
_entity.type
_entity.pdbx_description
1 polymer ?
#
loop_
_entity_poly.entity_id
_entity_poly.type
_entity_poly.pdbx_seq_one_letter_code
_entity_poly.pdbx_strand_id
1 'polypeptide(L)'
;MLFALTLAFLFGLLRSLENEAFIVHTSLGALEGRQMTSAYSPFGNQTAIIFFGIPFAKPPLGNLRFRGPAPAGKWRGTLDAKQYSAACISNSSVTYKGKDGPISEDCLYLNVFTNSYCMKQKDCAVMAVVHGGGFKAESAVTFKSDVIINNFVGQKRNIVVVTLAYRVGALGWMHLPGDQSSVADNNLGVLDCIEGLRWIQRDIHNFGGRKDRVTLFGHSAGAVMVEFLAVSPLTEQLYQQQVIMSAAETASSKAASTKASRKVAIILGCLPEESSLDNIEKHEIAAAIDCLREKDALEVLKAQLLIDKDAEEFVGPWFDGEILPDYSEKYLRSSSYFKRTTLIGTVTAEMRDSKGAQDSEGNPIVERVSEFCTHMAFDSPYERPQEFQAVCESFHSRKDVPQMMSDWKTFYHNVIDHADANIGPSTKSFVYSFSYKAGKAFNHYRPDRNNEASSPSHSEEFVYILGINRGLFEEKDYVIEKIFSGMVANFVNSGDPSPSEEQKWPVWSEQGNEFFHIDFDENFEMPGAEEGYYEEADLFWNEIVPRFAGKNLHGEKYPPGYDTFSCRSVIIPLGSHWSNRSIAHEKTFEAEEASYKQWTEFLLSQIKQLLENPDGLKRESLNHFAMDGHFGKAIGFPSWVILISGVTVVVLTCCIGLLKFLAWQRSRAAYQPLL
;
A
#
# COMPACT_ATOMS: atom_id res chain seq x y z
N MET A 1 -30.74 9.36 -60.00
CA MET A 1 -30.37 10.46 -59.06
C MET A 1 -31.31 10.55 -57.86
N LEU A 2 -32.65 10.61 -58.05
CA LEU A 2 -33.60 10.63 -56.93
C LEU A 2 -33.46 9.45 -55.96
N PHE A 3 -33.22 8.23 -56.46
CA PHE A 3 -33.11 7.01 -55.64
C PHE A 3 -31.86 6.99 -54.73
N ALA A 4 -30.76 7.61 -55.18
CA ALA A 4 -29.52 7.73 -54.41
C ALA A 4 -29.63 8.82 -53.33
N LEU A 5 -30.37 9.90 -53.62
CA LEU A 5 -30.66 10.97 -52.66
C LEU A 5 -31.61 10.48 -51.54
N THR A 6 -32.60 9.66 -51.87
CA THR A 6 -33.48 9.04 -50.86
C THR A 6 -32.75 8.03 -49.99
N LEU A 7 -31.83 7.23 -50.55
CA LEU A 7 -31.00 6.30 -49.76
C LEU A 7 -30.03 7.05 -48.84
N ALA A 8 -29.41 8.14 -49.31
CA ALA A 8 -28.53 8.98 -48.50
C ALA A 8 -29.29 9.71 -47.38
N PHE A 9 -30.53 10.13 -47.64
CA PHE A 9 -31.41 10.75 -46.64
C PHE A 9 -31.90 9.73 -45.61
N LEU A 10 -32.22 8.49 -46.03
CA LEU A 10 -32.55 7.36 -45.14
C LEU A 10 -31.34 6.90 -44.32
N PHE A 11 -30.13 6.86 -44.89
CA PHE A 11 -28.89 6.59 -44.15
C PHE A 11 -28.54 7.73 -43.18
N GLY A 12 -28.84 8.99 -43.55
CA GLY A 12 -28.71 10.15 -42.67
C GLY A 12 -29.71 10.13 -41.52
N LEU A 13 -30.96 9.72 -41.78
CA LEU A 13 -32.01 9.54 -40.77
C LEU A 13 -31.73 8.34 -39.85
N LEU A 14 -31.25 7.22 -40.38
CA LEU A 14 -30.81 6.05 -39.59
C LEU A 14 -29.58 6.38 -38.73
N ARG A 15 -28.61 7.17 -39.22
CA ARG A 15 -27.51 7.70 -38.40
C ARG A 15 -27.97 8.69 -37.32
N SER A 16 -29.09 9.40 -37.53
CA SER A 16 -29.64 10.34 -36.55
C SER A 16 -30.47 9.67 -35.45
N LEU A 17 -30.81 8.39 -35.59
CA LEU A 17 -31.65 7.63 -34.66
C LEU A 17 -30.86 6.80 -33.62
N GLU A 18 -29.52 6.93 -33.55
CA GLU A 18 -28.67 6.11 -32.67
C GLU A 18 -27.66 6.87 -31.77
N ASN A 19 -27.87 8.16 -31.51
CA ASN A 19 -27.15 8.85 -30.42
C ASN A 19 -28.13 9.25 -29.32
N GLU A 20 -28.59 8.26 -28.54
CA GLU A 20 -29.26 8.54 -27.29
C GLU A 20 -28.25 9.25 -26.36
N ALA A 21 -28.45 10.54 -26.12
CA ALA A 21 -27.56 11.31 -25.26
C ALA A 21 -27.77 10.88 -23.81
N PHE A 22 -26.74 10.31 -23.18
CA PHE A 22 -26.80 9.89 -21.78
C PHE A 22 -26.56 11.08 -20.86
N ILE A 23 -27.62 11.84 -20.57
CA ILE A 23 -27.55 13.03 -19.72
C ILE A 23 -27.90 12.70 -18.27
N VAL A 24 -27.03 13.05 -17.33
CA VAL A 24 -27.24 12.95 -15.89
C VAL A 24 -27.14 14.33 -15.25
N HIS A 25 -28.10 14.67 -14.39
CA HIS A 25 -28.08 15.91 -13.62
C HIS A 25 -27.50 15.64 -12.23
N THR A 26 -26.44 16.34 -11.88
CA THR A 26 -25.85 16.34 -10.53
C THR A 26 -26.19 17.64 -9.79
N SER A 27 -25.80 17.73 -8.53
CA SER A 27 -25.88 18.97 -7.75
C SER A 27 -25.01 20.12 -8.32
N LEU A 28 -24.00 19.79 -9.13
CA LEU A 28 -23.06 20.76 -9.71
C LEU A 28 -23.41 21.19 -11.14
N GLY A 29 -24.09 20.32 -11.90
CA GLY A 29 -24.50 20.59 -13.28
C GLY A 29 -24.87 19.32 -14.05
N ALA A 30 -25.24 19.48 -15.32
CA ALA A 30 -25.53 18.36 -16.21
C ALA A 30 -24.25 17.78 -16.81
N LEU A 31 -24.22 16.47 -17.01
CA LEU A 31 -23.13 15.69 -17.60
C LEU A 31 -23.67 14.89 -18.79
N GLU A 32 -22.94 14.85 -19.89
CA GLU A 32 -23.22 13.95 -21.02
C GLU A 32 -22.17 12.83 -21.04
N GLY A 33 -22.61 11.61 -20.73
CA GLY A 33 -21.78 10.41 -20.84
C GLY A 33 -21.90 9.74 -22.21
N ARG A 34 -21.36 8.53 -22.32
CA ARG A 34 -21.55 7.67 -23.50
C ARG A 34 -21.76 6.22 -23.12
N GLN A 35 -22.39 5.48 -24.01
CA GLN A 35 -22.38 4.03 -23.94
C GLN A 35 -21.00 3.49 -24.35
N MET A 36 -20.54 2.46 -23.66
CA MET A 36 -19.35 1.71 -24.02
C MET A 36 -19.67 0.22 -23.97
N THR A 37 -19.30 -0.48 -25.04
CA THR A 37 -19.40 -1.94 -25.11
C THR A 37 -18.01 -2.53 -24.94
N SER A 38 -17.84 -3.38 -23.94
CA SER A 38 -16.64 -4.20 -23.77
C SER A 38 -16.75 -5.39 -24.73
N ALA A 39 -16.04 -5.30 -25.86
CA ALA A 39 -15.92 -6.36 -26.83
C ALA A 39 -14.70 -7.21 -26.45
N TYR A 40 -14.91 -8.50 -26.26
CA TYR A 40 -13.95 -9.50 -25.78
C TYR A 40 -14.01 -9.77 -24.27
N SER A 41 -14.96 -10.64 -23.96
CA SER A 41 -15.18 -11.23 -22.66
C SER A 41 -15.64 -12.67 -22.91
N PRO A 42 -15.18 -13.69 -22.15
CA PRO A 42 -15.88 -14.99 -22.12
C PRO A 42 -17.37 -14.87 -21.73
N PHE A 43 -17.84 -13.68 -21.31
CA PHE A 43 -19.22 -13.37 -20.94
C PHE A 43 -20.03 -12.72 -22.08
N GLY A 44 -19.49 -12.65 -23.29
CA GLY A 44 -20.10 -11.92 -24.40
C GLY A 44 -20.06 -10.40 -24.22
N ASN A 45 -20.70 -9.67 -25.13
CA ASN A 45 -20.67 -8.20 -25.11
C ASN A 45 -21.34 -7.64 -23.86
N GLN A 46 -20.57 -6.93 -23.03
CA GLN A 46 -21.07 -6.21 -21.87
C GLN A 46 -21.22 -4.72 -22.22
N THR A 47 -22.33 -4.11 -21.81
CA THR A 47 -22.63 -2.71 -22.09
C THR A 47 -22.70 -1.91 -20.79
N ALA A 48 -22.04 -0.76 -20.78
CA ALA A 48 -22.09 0.20 -19.69
C ALA A 48 -22.36 1.62 -20.21
N ILE A 49 -22.81 2.48 -19.31
CA ILE A 49 -22.86 3.94 -19.49
C ILE A 49 -21.74 4.51 -18.64
N ILE A 50 -20.86 5.29 -19.26
CA ILE A 50 -19.66 5.85 -18.64
C ILE A 50 -19.70 7.37 -18.63
N PHE A 51 -19.23 7.94 -17.54
CA PHE A 51 -19.04 9.38 -17.34
C PHE A 51 -17.63 9.60 -16.83
N PHE A 52 -16.79 10.21 -17.64
CA PHE A 52 -15.39 10.44 -17.35
C PHE A 52 -15.12 11.91 -17.02
N GLY A 53 -14.08 12.15 -16.23
CA GLY A 53 -13.60 13.51 -16.01
C GLY A 53 -14.57 14.40 -15.24
N ILE A 54 -15.29 13.86 -14.25
CA ILE A 54 -16.22 14.65 -13.44
C ILE A 54 -15.41 15.39 -12.36
N PRO A 55 -15.41 16.74 -12.32
CA PRO A 55 -14.68 17.47 -11.29
C PRO A 55 -15.38 17.30 -9.94
N PHE A 56 -14.66 16.78 -8.94
CA PHE A 56 -15.15 16.70 -7.57
C PHE A 56 -14.59 17.81 -6.67
N ALA A 57 -13.45 18.39 -7.05
CA ALA A 57 -12.84 19.55 -6.39
C ALA A 57 -12.47 20.63 -7.42
N LYS A 58 -12.12 21.83 -6.94
CA LYS A 58 -11.49 22.87 -7.75
C LYS A 58 -10.08 22.40 -8.18
N PRO A 59 -9.61 22.81 -9.37
CA PRO A 59 -8.22 22.59 -9.76
C PRO A 59 -7.26 23.11 -8.68
N PRO A 60 -6.33 22.29 -8.16
CA PRO A 60 -5.40 22.68 -7.09
C PRO A 60 -4.23 23.51 -7.63
N LEU A 61 -4.54 24.58 -8.38
CA LEU A 61 -3.58 25.43 -9.08
C LEU A 61 -3.30 26.73 -8.32
N GLY A 62 -2.13 27.34 -8.57
CA GLY A 62 -1.73 28.62 -7.99
C GLY A 62 -1.80 28.60 -6.46
N ASN A 63 -2.59 29.49 -5.87
CA ASN A 63 -2.76 29.56 -4.41
C ASN A 63 -3.43 28.32 -3.79
N LEU A 64 -4.09 27.47 -4.60
CA LEU A 64 -4.64 26.19 -4.14
C LEU A 64 -3.60 25.06 -4.19
N ARG A 65 -2.44 25.27 -4.82
CA ARG A 65 -1.33 24.31 -4.71
C ARG A 65 -0.89 24.26 -3.24
N PHE A 66 -0.72 23.03 -2.75
CA PHE A 66 -0.45 22.68 -1.35
C PHE A 66 -1.58 22.98 -0.35
N ARG A 67 -2.81 23.25 -0.82
CA ARG A 67 -4.01 23.36 0.01
C ARG A 67 -4.92 22.16 -0.14
N GLY A 68 -5.74 21.91 0.88
CA GLY A 68 -6.81 20.95 0.85
C GLY A 68 -7.76 21.22 -0.33
N PRO A 69 -8.38 20.18 -0.89
CA PRO A 69 -9.30 20.31 -2.00
C PRO A 69 -10.48 21.20 -1.60
N ALA A 70 -10.72 22.24 -2.39
CA ALA A 70 -11.93 23.03 -2.27
C ALA A 70 -13.04 22.37 -3.12
N PRO A 71 -14.30 22.30 -2.66
CA PRO A 71 -15.39 21.71 -3.44
C PRO A 71 -15.53 22.35 -4.83
N ALA A 72 -15.78 21.52 -5.84
CA ALA A 72 -15.98 21.99 -7.22
C ALA A 72 -17.15 22.99 -7.32
N GLY A 73 -16.99 23.99 -8.20
CA GLY A 73 -18.04 24.97 -8.48
C GLY A 73 -19.12 24.43 -9.41
N LYS A 74 -20.31 25.02 -9.36
CA LYS A 74 -21.37 24.72 -10.34
C LYS A 74 -20.98 25.20 -11.74
N TRP A 75 -21.32 24.44 -12.76
CA TRP A 75 -21.19 24.85 -14.16
C TRP A 75 -22.55 25.08 -14.83
N ARG A 76 -22.56 25.84 -15.92
CA ARG A 76 -23.77 26.05 -16.74
C ARG A 76 -23.71 25.15 -17.97
N GLY A 77 -24.88 24.71 -18.42
CA GLY A 77 -25.00 23.79 -19.55
C GLY A 77 -24.64 22.35 -19.18
N THR A 78 -24.30 21.56 -20.19
CA THR A 78 -23.94 20.15 -20.07
C THR A 78 -22.44 20.00 -20.31
N LEU A 79 -21.73 19.44 -19.33
CA LEU A 79 -20.31 19.11 -19.44
C LEU A 79 -20.15 17.80 -20.23
N ASP A 80 -19.27 17.80 -21.23
CA ASP A 80 -18.93 16.60 -21.99
C ASP A 80 -18.05 15.66 -21.15
N ALA A 81 -18.64 14.57 -20.68
CA ALA A 81 -18.02 13.55 -19.82
C ALA A 81 -17.72 12.26 -20.60
N LYS A 82 -17.36 12.35 -21.89
CA LYS A 82 -17.11 11.19 -22.75
C LYS A 82 -15.65 10.72 -22.78
N GLN A 83 -14.72 11.53 -22.28
CA GLN A 83 -13.28 11.30 -22.29
C GLN A 83 -12.66 11.52 -20.91
N TYR A 84 -11.57 10.81 -20.61
CA TYR A 84 -10.85 11.02 -19.36
C TYR A 84 -10.29 12.44 -19.27
N SER A 85 -10.40 13.04 -18.08
CA SER A 85 -9.64 14.23 -17.71
C SER A 85 -8.22 13.84 -17.28
N ALA A 86 -7.41 14.82 -16.88
CA ALA A 86 -6.00 14.60 -16.64
C ALA A 86 -5.73 13.65 -15.46
N ALA A 87 -4.70 12.82 -15.60
CA ALA A 87 -4.05 12.16 -14.48
C ALA A 87 -3.20 13.16 -13.68
N CYS A 88 -3.03 12.91 -12.39
CA CYS A 88 -2.12 13.70 -11.56
C CYS A 88 -0.66 13.52 -12.02
N ILE A 89 0.12 14.58 -11.87
CA ILE A 89 1.56 14.60 -12.19
C ILE A 89 2.28 13.53 -11.37
N SER A 90 2.93 12.62 -12.08
CA SER A 90 3.72 11.52 -11.52
C SER A 90 4.78 11.06 -12.51
N ASN A 91 5.66 10.15 -12.08
CA ASN A 91 6.68 9.59 -12.95
C ASN A 91 6.05 8.74 -14.08
N SER A 92 5.98 9.31 -15.29
CA SER A 92 5.43 8.63 -16.46
C SER A 92 6.25 7.41 -16.93
N SER A 93 7.46 7.16 -16.39
CA SER A 93 8.19 5.93 -16.67
C SER A 93 7.64 4.71 -15.93
N VAL A 94 6.90 4.90 -14.83
CA VAL A 94 6.46 3.82 -13.93
C VAL A 94 5.03 3.37 -14.24
N THR A 95 4.10 4.31 -14.47
CA THR A 95 2.66 3.99 -14.51
C THR A 95 1.97 4.52 -15.76
N TYR A 96 1.50 5.76 -15.73
CA TYR A 96 0.68 6.32 -16.79
C TYR A 96 1.49 7.16 -17.76
N LYS A 97 1.37 6.83 -19.05
CA LYS A 97 2.14 7.46 -20.15
C LYS A 97 1.35 8.50 -20.95
N GLY A 98 0.21 8.96 -20.44
CA GLY A 98 -0.64 9.94 -21.15
C GLY A 98 -1.41 9.39 -22.35
N LYS A 99 -1.59 8.06 -22.45
CA LYS A 99 -2.20 7.43 -23.63
C LYS A 99 -3.70 7.70 -23.78
N ASP A 100 -4.41 7.74 -22.65
CA ASP A 100 -5.87 7.81 -22.59
C ASP A 100 -6.38 9.23 -22.18
N GLY A 101 -5.47 10.19 -21.99
CA GLY A 101 -5.73 11.49 -21.37
C GLY A 101 -4.44 12.23 -20.96
N PRO A 102 -4.51 13.55 -20.70
CA PRO A 102 -3.34 14.36 -20.34
C PRO A 102 -2.82 14.06 -18.91
N ILE A 103 -1.65 14.61 -18.58
CA ILE A 103 -1.11 14.64 -17.21
C ILE A 103 -1.04 16.11 -16.79
N SER A 104 -1.59 16.46 -15.63
CA SER A 104 -1.71 17.85 -15.16
C SER A 104 -1.83 17.91 -13.63
N GLU A 105 -1.58 19.09 -13.05
CA GLU A 105 -1.97 19.37 -11.65
C GLU A 105 -3.48 19.54 -11.49
N ASP A 106 -4.15 20.00 -12.55
CA ASP A 106 -5.60 19.95 -12.63
C ASP A 106 -6.02 18.50 -12.89
N CYS A 107 -6.09 17.71 -11.81
CA CYS A 107 -6.31 16.26 -11.87
C CYS A 107 -7.38 15.72 -10.91
N LEU A 108 -8.05 16.59 -10.15
CA LEU A 108 -9.06 16.17 -9.14
C LEU A 108 -10.41 15.85 -9.80
N TYR A 109 -10.40 14.79 -10.59
CA TYR A 109 -11.53 14.24 -11.32
C TYR A 109 -11.82 12.81 -10.90
N LEU A 110 -13.08 12.42 -11.03
CA LEU A 110 -13.51 11.03 -10.87
C LEU A 110 -14.24 10.53 -12.11
N ASN A 111 -14.34 9.21 -12.23
CA ASN A 111 -14.99 8.54 -13.35
C ASN A 111 -16.05 7.58 -12.82
N VAL A 112 -17.24 7.58 -13.43
CA VAL A 112 -18.35 6.71 -13.04
C VAL A 112 -18.68 5.73 -14.16
N PHE A 113 -18.78 4.45 -13.80
CA PHE A 113 -19.22 3.37 -14.67
C PHE A 113 -20.51 2.79 -14.10
N THR A 114 -21.58 2.78 -14.89
CA THR A 114 -22.90 2.26 -14.50
C THR A 114 -23.54 1.52 -15.67
N ASN A 115 -24.74 0.97 -15.49
CA ASN A 115 -25.50 0.33 -16.55
C ASN A 115 -26.97 0.77 -16.52
N SER A 116 -27.71 0.45 -17.58
CA SER A 116 -29.13 0.84 -17.69
C SER A 116 -30.00 0.23 -16.58
N TYR A 117 -29.62 -0.92 -16.02
CA TYR A 117 -30.32 -1.51 -14.87
C TYR A 117 -30.16 -0.63 -13.63
N CYS A 118 -28.94 -0.26 -13.27
CA CYS A 118 -28.66 0.60 -12.12
C CYS A 118 -29.31 1.98 -12.28
N MET A 119 -29.20 2.59 -13.46
CA MET A 119 -29.85 3.88 -13.76
C MET A 119 -31.37 3.83 -13.55
N LYS A 120 -32.00 2.69 -13.88
CA LYS A 120 -33.44 2.48 -13.73
C LYS A 120 -33.85 2.14 -12.29
N GLN A 121 -33.14 1.22 -11.64
CA GLN A 121 -33.53 0.73 -10.31
C GLN A 121 -33.09 1.65 -9.17
N LYS A 122 -31.96 2.35 -9.35
CA LYS A 122 -31.35 3.24 -8.34
C LYS A 122 -31.09 2.56 -6.99
N ASP A 123 -30.72 1.28 -7.03
CA ASP A 123 -30.52 0.43 -5.86
C ASP A 123 -29.17 -0.33 -5.89
N CYS A 124 -28.28 0.01 -6.82
CA CYS A 124 -27.02 -0.70 -7.00
C CYS A 124 -25.99 -0.33 -5.92
N ALA A 125 -25.17 -1.32 -5.53
CA ALA A 125 -24.00 -1.08 -4.70
C ALA A 125 -22.97 -0.19 -5.44
N VAL A 126 -22.17 0.54 -4.67
CA VAL A 126 -21.14 1.44 -5.19
C VAL A 126 -19.77 0.92 -4.76
N MET A 127 -18.86 0.74 -5.72
CA MET A 127 -17.45 0.48 -5.43
C MET A 127 -16.62 1.71 -5.76
N ALA A 128 -16.02 2.34 -4.76
CA ALA A 128 -15.11 3.46 -4.92
C ALA A 128 -13.67 2.95 -4.92
N VAL A 129 -12.95 3.12 -6.03
CA VAL A 129 -11.60 2.58 -6.25
C VAL A 129 -10.57 3.67 -5.99
N VAL A 130 -9.66 3.39 -5.05
CA VAL A 130 -8.48 4.19 -4.73
C VAL A 130 -7.25 3.50 -5.32
N HIS A 131 -6.53 4.20 -6.20
CA HIS A 131 -5.38 3.61 -6.88
C HIS A 131 -4.14 3.51 -5.98
N GLY A 132 -3.25 2.57 -6.32
CA GLY A 132 -1.98 2.34 -5.65
C GLY A 132 -0.89 3.26 -6.18
N GLY A 133 0.31 2.71 -6.41
CA GLY A 133 1.44 3.44 -6.97
C GLY A 133 2.41 4.05 -5.95
N GLY A 134 2.49 3.46 -4.74
CA GLY A 134 3.43 3.90 -3.70
C GLY A 134 3.27 5.36 -3.30
N PHE A 135 2.06 5.91 -3.45
CA PHE A 135 1.72 7.32 -3.23
C PHE A 135 2.47 8.34 -4.11
N LYS A 136 3.24 7.88 -5.10
CA LYS A 136 4.07 8.70 -6.00
C LYS A 136 3.66 8.58 -7.47
N ALA A 137 2.85 7.57 -7.80
CA ALA A 137 2.51 7.18 -9.15
C ALA A 137 1.08 6.59 -9.22
N GLU A 138 0.73 6.05 -10.38
CA GLU A 138 -0.61 5.60 -10.77
C GLU A 138 -1.64 6.73 -10.87
N SER A 139 -2.83 6.38 -11.34
CA SER A 139 -3.92 7.33 -11.55
C SER A 139 -5.24 6.59 -11.75
N ALA A 140 -6.34 7.25 -11.42
CA ALA A 140 -7.72 6.82 -11.67
C ALA A 140 -8.04 6.52 -13.15
N VAL A 141 -7.21 7.00 -14.09
CA VAL A 141 -7.34 6.75 -15.54
C VAL A 141 -6.53 5.55 -16.04
N THR A 142 -5.70 4.95 -15.18
CA THR A 142 -4.84 3.80 -15.56
C THR A 142 -5.66 2.53 -15.72
N PHE A 143 -6.83 2.46 -15.09
CA PHE A 143 -7.69 1.29 -15.09
C PHE A 143 -8.43 1.11 -16.42
N LYS A 144 -8.42 -0.12 -16.91
CA LYS A 144 -9.00 -0.46 -18.21
C LYS A 144 -10.52 -0.52 -18.12
N SER A 145 -11.19 0.38 -18.85
CA SER A 145 -12.64 0.53 -18.81
C SER A 145 -13.37 -0.76 -19.19
N ASP A 146 -12.90 -1.47 -20.20
CA ASP A 146 -13.45 -2.76 -20.64
C ASP A 146 -13.42 -3.81 -19.51
N VAL A 147 -12.41 -3.74 -18.64
CA VAL A 147 -12.21 -4.66 -17.52
C VAL A 147 -13.10 -4.31 -16.34
N ILE A 148 -13.15 -3.03 -15.97
CA ILE A 148 -14.13 -2.55 -14.97
C ILE A 148 -15.55 -2.92 -15.40
N ILE A 149 -15.88 -2.73 -16.68
CA ILE A 149 -17.18 -3.08 -17.24
C ILE A 149 -17.43 -4.58 -17.11
N ASN A 150 -16.47 -5.42 -17.49
CA ASN A 150 -16.64 -6.87 -17.41
C ASN A 150 -16.74 -7.38 -15.97
N ASN A 151 -15.91 -6.86 -15.08
CA ASN A 151 -15.74 -7.38 -13.73
C ASN A 151 -16.79 -6.86 -12.75
N PHE A 152 -17.40 -5.69 -12.97
CA PHE A 152 -18.26 -5.11 -11.92
C PHE A 152 -19.58 -4.55 -12.44
N VAL A 153 -19.56 -3.92 -13.61
CA VAL A 153 -20.75 -3.24 -14.14
C VAL A 153 -21.66 -4.21 -14.90
N GLY A 154 -21.08 -5.11 -15.68
CA GLY A 154 -21.76 -6.10 -16.51
C GLY A 154 -22.15 -7.37 -15.77
N GLN A 155 -22.44 -8.44 -16.51
CA GLN A 155 -22.71 -9.80 -15.99
C GLN A 155 -23.85 -9.90 -14.95
N LYS A 156 -24.80 -8.96 -14.95
CA LYS A 156 -25.80 -8.82 -13.88
C LYS A 156 -25.18 -8.62 -12.48
N ARG A 157 -23.89 -8.27 -12.39
CA ARG A 157 -23.22 -7.87 -11.14
C ARG A 157 -23.74 -6.52 -10.68
N ASN A 158 -24.10 -5.62 -11.62
CA ASN A 158 -24.85 -4.39 -11.35
C ASN A 158 -24.23 -3.54 -10.24
N ILE A 159 -22.92 -3.29 -10.33
CA ILE A 159 -22.21 -2.40 -9.42
C ILE A 159 -21.95 -1.07 -10.15
N VAL A 160 -22.17 0.05 -9.45
CA VAL A 160 -21.70 1.35 -9.89
C VAL A 160 -20.26 1.51 -9.43
N VAL A 161 -19.32 1.64 -10.36
CA VAL A 161 -17.90 1.80 -10.04
C VAL A 161 -17.51 3.26 -10.17
N VAL A 162 -16.79 3.78 -9.18
CA VAL A 162 -16.23 5.13 -9.18
C VAL A 162 -14.71 5.03 -9.04
N THR A 163 -13.93 5.57 -9.99
CA THR A 163 -12.47 5.67 -9.82
C THR A 163 -12.10 7.08 -9.38
N LEU A 164 -11.36 7.20 -8.27
CA LEU A 164 -11.02 8.47 -7.63
C LEU A 164 -9.57 8.84 -7.87
N ALA A 165 -9.32 10.06 -8.34
CA ALA A 165 -7.97 10.62 -8.39
C ALA A 165 -7.62 11.30 -7.06
N TYR A 166 -6.35 11.25 -6.66
CA TYR A 166 -5.79 12.03 -5.57
C TYR A 166 -4.39 12.51 -5.93
N ARG A 167 -3.94 13.63 -5.36
CA ARG A 167 -2.57 14.13 -5.60
C ARG A 167 -1.54 13.17 -5.01
N VAL A 168 -0.46 12.94 -5.77
CA VAL A 168 0.64 12.03 -5.43
C VAL A 168 1.97 12.78 -5.35
N GLY A 169 2.99 12.12 -4.80
CA GLY A 169 4.35 12.66 -4.68
C GLY A 169 4.42 13.97 -3.91
N ALA A 170 5.34 14.85 -4.31
CA ALA A 170 5.50 16.16 -3.68
C ALA A 170 4.20 16.99 -3.65
N LEU A 171 3.32 16.84 -4.64
CA LEU A 171 2.07 17.61 -4.69
C LEU A 171 0.99 17.09 -3.73
N GLY A 172 1.11 15.83 -3.29
CA GLY A 172 0.18 15.20 -2.33
C GLY A 172 0.66 15.18 -0.88
N TRP A 173 1.98 15.24 -0.68
CA TRP A 173 2.61 14.85 0.60
C TRP A 173 3.63 15.86 1.13
N MET A 174 3.68 17.07 0.57
CA MET A 174 4.63 18.09 1.02
C MET A 174 4.34 18.61 2.43
N HIS A 175 5.39 18.70 3.23
CA HIS A 175 5.40 19.29 4.55
C HIS A 175 6.75 19.95 4.81
N LEU A 176 6.83 21.26 5.03
CA LEU A 176 8.12 21.91 5.34
C LEU A 176 8.42 21.90 6.85
N PRO A 177 9.71 21.97 7.26
CA PRO A 177 10.10 21.91 8.67
C PRO A 177 9.73 23.20 9.43
N GLY A 178 8.48 23.28 9.89
CA GLY A 178 7.94 24.42 10.64
C GLY A 178 6.41 24.46 10.63
N ASP A 179 5.83 25.55 11.15
CA ASP A 179 4.39 25.78 11.09
C ASP A 179 3.98 26.28 9.71
N GLN A 180 3.47 25.38 8.86
CA GLN A 180 2.93 25.71 7.54
C GLN A 180 1.42 25.99 7.53
N SER A 181 0.70 25.87 8.65
CA SER A 181 -0.78 25.89 8.69
C SER A 181 -1.45 27.10 8.04
N SER A 182 -0.79 28.27 8.10
CA SER A 182 -1.31 29.50 7.49
C SER A 182 -1.17 29.54 5.98
N VAL A 183 -0.37 28.66 5.36
CA VAL A 183 -0.04 28.69 3.93
C VAL A 183 -0.23 27.36 3.20
N ALA A 184 -0.19 26.21 3.87
CA ALA A 184 -0.36 24.89 3.30
C ALA A 184 -1.05 23.94 4.28
N ASP A 185 -1.66 22.86 3.76
CA ASP A 185 -2.34 21.84 4.57
C ASP A 185 -1.60 20.50 4.44
N ASN A 186 -1.78 19.61 5.43
CA ASN A 186 -1.14 18.29 5.45
C ASN A 186 -2.01 17.23 4.75
N ASN A 187 -1.41 16.07 4.46
CA ASN A 187 -2.13 14.87 4.00
C ASN A 187 -3.08 15.15 2.83
N LEU A 188 -2.62 15.92 1.83
CA LEU A 188 -3.47 16.41 0.75
C LEU A 188 -4.10 15.28 -0.05
N GLY A 189 -3.37 14.19 -0.30
CA GLY A 189 -3.92 12.99 -0.93
C GLY A 189 -5.07 12.36 -0.13
N VAL A 190 -5.01 12.38 1.21
CA VAL A 190 -6.11 11.91 2.07
C VAL A 190 -7.32 12.83 1.94
N LEU A 191 -7.11 14.14 2.00
CA LEU A 191 -8.18 15.12 1.86
C LEU A 191 -8.85 15.05 0.48
N ASP A 192 -8.07 14.80 -0.59
CA ASP A 192 -8.59 14.58 -1.95
C ASP A 192 -9.53 13.39 -2.00
N CYS A 193 -9.14 12.24 -1.41
CA CYS A 193 -10.01 11.07 -1.28
C CYS A 193 -11.28 11.38 -0.48
N ILE A 194 -11.18 12.11 0.64
CA ILE A 194 -12.33 12.52 1.45
C ILE A 194 -13.31 13.37 0.65
N GLU A 195 -12.82 14.34 -0.15
CA GLU A 195 -13.70 15.18 -0.98
C GLU A 195 -14.35 14.36 -2.12
N GLY A 196 -13.63 13.41 -2.70
CA GLY A 196 -14.19 12.44 -3.65
C GLY A 196 -15.32 11.60 -3.03
N LEU A 197 -15.12 11.11 -1.81
CA LEU A 197 -16.14 10.37 -1.05
C LEU A 197 -17.36 11.24 -0.70
N ARG A 198 -17.14 12.51 -0.35
CA ARG A 198 -18.24 13.48 -0.15
C ARG A 198 -19.03 13.73 -1.43
N TRP A 199 -18.36 13.78 -2.59
CA TRP A 199 -19.03 13.84 -3.88
C TRP A 199 -19.90 12.60 -4.11
N ILE A 200 -19.39 11.40 -3.82
CA ILE A 200 -20.15 10.14 -3.94
C ILE A 200 -21.41 10.21 -3.08
N GLN A 201 -21.28 10.58 -1.80
CA GLN A 201 -22.43 10.72 -0.89
C GLN A 201 -23.50 11.69 -1.40
N ARG A 202 -23.08 12.77 -2.07
CA ARG A 202 -23.96 13.80 -2.60
C ARG A 202 -24.65 13.38 -3.89
N ASP A 203 -23.93 12.79 -4.84
CA ASP A 203 -24.36 12.73 -6.24
C ASP A 203 -24.52 11.31 -6.81
N ILE A 204 -24.03 10.25 -6.16
CA ILE A 204 -23.97 8.90 -6.79
C ILE A 204 -25.35 8.29 -7.12
N HIS A 205 -26.39 8.70 -6.39
CA HIS A 205 -27.78 8.31 -6.63
C HIS A 205 -28.30 8.71 -8.01
N ASN A 206 -27.72 9.75 -8.62
CA ASN A 206 -28.05 10.16 -9.99
C ASN A 206 -27.53 9.17 -11.04
N PHE A 207 -26.55 8.34 -10.68
CA PHE A 207 -25.94 7.30 -11.51
C PHE A 207 -26.46 5.89 -11.18
N GLY A 208 -27.49 5.81 -10.33
CA GLY A 208 -28.13 4.55 -9.94
C GLY A 208 -27.52 3.84 -8.73
N GLY A 209 -26.50 4.44 -8.10
CA GLY A 209 -25.81 3.88 -6.95
C GLY A 209 -26.44 4.31 -5.62
N ARG A 210 -26.25 3.50 -4.59
CA ARG A 210 -26.70 3.79 -3.23
C ARG A 210 -25.59 4.37 -2.37
N LYS A 211 -25.84 5.56 -1.81
CA LYS A 211 -24.90 6.26 -0.93
C LYS A 211 -24.68 5.55 0.41
N ASP A 212 -25.60 4.68 0.82
CA ASP A 212 -25.52 3.86 2.03
C ASP A 212 -25.01 2.43 1.78
N ARG A 213 -24.60 2.13 0.53
CA ARG A 213 -23.97 0.86 0.13
C ARG A 213 -22.69 1.15 -0.67
N VAL A 214 -21.78 1.86 -0.04
CA VAL A 214 -20.48 2.23 -0.60
C VAL A 214 -19.40 1.32 -0.02
N THR A 215 -18.69 0.64 -0.91
CA THR A 215 -17.50 -0.17 -0.62
C THR A 215 -16.27 0.58 -1.11
N LEU A 216 -15.34 0.86 -0.21
CA LEU A 216 -14.05 1.45 -0.57
C LEU A 216 -13.07 0.33 -0.93
N PHE A 217 -12.48 0.40 -2.11
CA PHE A 217 -11.58 -0.61 -2.65
C PHE A 217 -10.20 0.01 -2.87
N GLY A 218 -9.15 -0.66 -2.39
CA GLY A 218 -7.77 -0.27 -2.61
C GLY A 218 -6.84 -1.45 -2.78
N HIS A 219 -5.73 -1.21 -3.49
CA HIS A 219 -4.62 -2.16 -3.64
C HIS A 219 -3.28 -1.47 -3.37
N SER A 220 -2.34 -2.16 -2.73
CA SER A 220 -1.00 -1.62 -2.41
C SER A 220 -1.13 -0.32 -1.61
N ALA A 221 -0.47 0.77 -2.01
CA ALA A 221 -0.64 2.10 -1.40
C ALA A 221 -2.11 2.58 -1.37
N GLY A 222 -2.95 2.15 -2.31
CA GLY A 222 -4.38 2.42 -2.29
C GLY A 222 -5.09 1.67 -1.17
N ALA A 223 -4.67 0.44 -0.86
CA ALA A 223 -5.17 -0.34 0.27
C ALA A 223 -4.75 0.29 1.59
N VAL A 224 -3.50 0.75 1.69
CA VAL A 224 -3.02 1.55 2.84
C VAL A 224 -3.84 2.83 3.00
N MET A 225 -4.15 3.55 1.91
CA MET A 225 -5.06 4.71 1.97
C MET A 225 -6.44 4.33 2.53
N VAL A 226 -6.99 3.15 2.18
CA VAL A 226 -8.26 2.67 2.75
C VAL A 226 -8.14 2.46 4.27
N GLU A 227 -7.03 1.90 4.75
CA GLU A 227 -6.75 1.74 6.19
C GLU A 227 -6.69 3.11 6.91
N PHE A 228 -5.96 4.08 6.36
CA PHE A 228 -5.92 5.44 6.92
C PHE A 228 -7.27 6.15 6.88
N LEU A 229 -8.06 5.93 5.83
CA LEU A 229 -9.41 6.48 5.77
C LEU A 229 -10.32 5.82 6.81
N ALA A 230 -10.07 4.59 7.26
CA ALA A 230 -10.85 3.93 8.31
C ALA A 230 -10.60 4.49 9.72
N VAL A 231 -9.54 5.26 9.94
CA VAL A 231 -9.27 5.97 11.22
C VAL A 231 -9.61 7.45 11.20
N SER A 232 -9.87 8.03 10.03
CA SER A 232 -10.20 9.45 9.97
C SER A 232 -11.64 9.69 10.43
N PRO A 233 -11.90 10.57 11.42
CA PRO A 233 -13.27 10.93 11.81
C PRO A 233 -14.05 11.60 10.67
N LEU A 234 -13.35 12.12 9.65
CA LEU A 234 -13.96 12.77 8.50
C LEU A 234 -14.64 11.79 7.53
N THR A 235 -14.41 10.48 7.67
CA THR A 235 -14.93 9.43 6.78
C THR A 235 -15.97 8.53 7.42
N GLU A 236 -16.27 8.71 8.72
CA GLU A 236 -17.10 7.80 9.53
C GLU A 236 -18.44 7.43 8.85
N GLN A 237 -19.02 8.36 8.10
CA GLN A 237 -20.32 8.18 7.45
C GLN A 237 -20.25 8.13 5.92
N LEU A 238 -19.05 8.01 5.34
CA LEU A 238 -18.87 8.10 3.89
C LEU A 238 -18.88 6.75 3.17
N TYR A 239 -18.66 5.64 3.89
CA TYR A 239 -18.69 4.27 3.33
C TYR A 239 -18.93 3.22 4.43
N GLN A 240 -19.31 2.00 4.04
CA GLN A 240 -19.77 0.93 4.95
C GLN A 240 -18.94 -0.35 4.87
N GLN A 241 -18.29 -0.60 3.74
CA GLN A 241 -17.49 -1.81 3.50
C GLN A 241 -16.13 -1.43 2.93
N GLN A 242 -15.15 -2.32 3.08
CA GLN A 242 -13.82 -2.12 2.52
C GLN A 242 -13.20 -3.38 1.92
N VAL A 243 -12.47 -3.20 0.82
CA VAL A 243 -11.64 -4.21 0.17
C VAL A 243 -10.20 -3.71 0.19
N ILE A 244 -9.33 -4.46 0.87
CA ILE A 244 -7.95 -4.08 1.16
C ILE A 244 -7.04 -5.17 0.58
N MET A 245 -6.47 -4.92 -0.59
CA MET A 245 -5.62 -5.88 -1.27
C MET A 245 -4.16 -5.53 -1.08
N SER A 246 -3.42 -6.38 -0.38
CA SER A 246 -1.97 -6.30 -0.28
C SER A 246 -1.53 -4.94 0.31
N ALA A 247 -2.13 -4.57 1.44
CA ALA A 247 -1.75 -3.38 2.21
C ALA A 247 -0.48 -3.66 3.01
N ALA A 248 0.50 -2.76 2.86
CA ALA A 248 1.70 -2.79 3.66
C ALA A 248 1.47 -2.08 5.00
N GLU A 249 2.01 -2.61 6.09
CA GLU A 249 2.21 -1.88 7.33
C GLU A 249 3.05 -0.63 7.01
N THR A 250 2.47 0.54 7.21
CA THR A 250 3.15 1.81 6.92
C THR A 250 3.45 2.56 8.20
N ALA A 251 4.73 2.61 8.54
CA ALA A 251 5.28 3.59 9.46
C ALA A 251 5.49 4.91 8.70
N SER A 252 4.44 5.55 8.22
CA SER A 252 4.58 6.83 7.51
C SER A 252 4.83 7.95 8.50
N SER A 253 6.05 8.50 8.51
CA SER A 253 6.41 9.63 9.36
C SER A 253 6.20 10.96 8.65
N LYS A 254 5.72 11.92 9.44
CA LYS A 254 5.80 13.34 9.13
C LYS A 254 7.25 13.74 8.79
N ALA A 255 8.23 13.20 9.50
CA ALA A 255 9.64 13.53 9.32
C ALA A 255 10.18 13.11 7.93
N ALA A 256 9.81 11.93 7.39
CA ALA A 256 10.21 11.51 6.05
C ALA A 256 9.71 12.50 4.97
N SER A 257 8.43 12.86 5.05
CA SER A 257 7.84 13.88 4.18
C SER A 257 8.51 15.25 4.38
N THR A 258 8.90 15.58 5.61
CA THR A 258 9.59 16.84 5.95
C THR A 258 10.95 16.95 5.28
N LYS A 259 11.74 15.88 5.38
CA LYS A 259 13.09 15.79 4.82
C LYS A 259 13.06 15.84 3.29
N ALA A 260 12.19 15.04 2.67
CA ALA A 260 11.96 15.05 1.23
C ALA A 260 11.52 16.43 0.73
N SER A 261 10.57 17.07 1.43
CA SER A 261 10.07 18.41 1.08
C SER A 261 11.15 19.47 1.17
N ARG A 262 11.96 19.45 2.25
CA ARG A 262 13.09 20.37 2.42
C ARG A 262 14.08 20.23 1.26
N LYS A 263 14.46 19.00 0.89
CA LYS A 263 15.38 18.79 -0.24
C LYS A 263 14.80 19.24 -1.57
N VAL A 264 13.53 18.93 -1.85
CA VAL A 264 12.85 19.44 -3.05
C VAL A 264 12.88 20.97 -3.08
N ALA A 265 12.57 21.62 -1.96
CA ALA A 265 12.62 23.08 -1.86
C ALA A 265 14.04 23.65 -2.07
N ILE A 266 15.08 23.00 -1.55
CA ILE A 266 16.48 23.40 -1.78
C ILE A 266 16.87 23.26 -3.25
N ILE A 267 16.57 22.11 -3.87
CA ILE A 267 16.86 21.86 -5.30
C ILE A 267 16.20 22.92 -6.19
N LEU A 268 15.00 23.37 -5.83
CA LEU A 268 14.25 24.38 -6.56
C LEU A 268 14.65 25.82 -6.20
N GLY A 269 15.57 26.02 -5.26
CA GLY A 269 16.00 27.34 -4.78
C GLY A 269 14.94 28.08 -3.96
N CYS A 270 13.99 27.37 -3.37
CA CYS A 270 12.97 27.93 -2.48
C CYS A 270 13.36 27.87 -0.99
N LEU A 271 14.40 27.12 -0.64
CA LEU A 271 15.05 27.14 0.66
C LEU A 271 16.58 27.18 0.49
N PRO A 272 17.33 27.83 1.39
CA PRO A 272 18.78 27.79 1.40
C PRO A 272 19.31 26.41 1.84
N GLU A 273 20.51 26.04 1.40
CA GLU A 273 21.11 24.70 1.66
C GLU A 273 21.27 24.41 3.16
N GLU A 274 21.57 25.45 3.93
CA GLU A 274 21.78 25.42 5.38
C GLU A 274 20.49 25.38 6.21
N SER A 275 19.31 25.40 5.57
CA SER A 275 18.02 25.38 6.27
C SER A 275 17.93 24.24 7.28
N SER A 276 17.48 24.50 8.50
CA SER A 276 17.33 23.45 9.53
C SER A 276 16.20 22.46 9.18
N LEU A 277 16.30 21.23 9.71
CA LEU A 277 15.19 20.27 9.73
C LEU A 277 14.25 20.49 10.94
N ASP A 278 14.75 21.14 11.99
CA ASP A 278 14.04 21.20 13.27
C ASP A 278 13.25 22.50 13.46
N ASN A 279 13.70 23.59 12.85
CA ASN A 279 13.06 24.89 13.06
C ASN A 279 13.37 25.88 11.94
N ILE A 280 12.38 26.14 11.08
CA ILE A 280 12.35 27.28 10.16
C ILE A 280 11.23 28.21 10.60
N GLU A 281 11.49 29.52 10.59
CA GLU A 281 10.49 30.50 11.03
C GLU A 281 9.28 30.52 10.09
N LYS A 282 8.09 30.79 10.65
CA LYS A 282 6.82 30.76 9.90
C LYS A 282 6.81 31.64 8.65
N HIS A 283 7.50 32.77 8.68
CA HIS A 283 7.58 33.69 7.54
C HIS A 283 8.48 33.16 6.41
N GLU A 284 9.54 32.41 6.75
CA GLU A 284 10.40 31.74 5.79
C GLU A 284 9.68 30.56 5.14
N ILE A 285 8.90 29.79 5.92
CA ILE A 285 8.01 28.75 5.40
C ILE A 285 7.00 29.33 4.41
N ALA A 286 6.37 30.46 4.75
CA ALA A 286 5.45 31.14 3.84
C ALA A 286 6.13 31.53 2.52
N ALA A 287 7.31 32.14 2.58
CA ALA A 287 8.10 32.50 1.40
C ALA A 287 8.51 31.27 0.57
N ALA A 288 8.91 30.17 1.21
CA ALA A 288 9.25 28.92 0.55
C ALA A 288 8.05 28.31 -0.19
N ILE A 289 6.87 28.26 0.45
CA ILE A 289 5.64 27.79 -0.18
C ILE A 289 5.24 28.68 -1.36
N ASP A 290 5.34 30.00 -1.23
CA ASP A 290 5.02 30.92 -2.32
C ASP A 290 6.00 30.75 -3.50
N CYS A 291 7.30 30.58 -3.24
CA CYS A 291 8.28 30.20 -4.26
C CYS A 291 7.91 28.86 -4.94
N LEU A 292 7.53 27.85 -4.17
CA LEU A 292 7.14 26.53 -4.70
C LEU A 292 5.86 26.58 -5.55
N ARG A 293 4.94 27.52 -5.26
CA ARG A 293 3.75 27.78 -6.09
C ARG A 293 4.09 28.39 -7.44
N GLU A 294 5.19 29.13 -7.53
CA GLU A 294 5.64 29.74 -8.78
C GLU A 294 6.39 28.76 -9.70
N LYS A 295 6.87 27.63 -9.16
CA LYS A 295 7.57 26.61 -9.96
C LYS A 295 6.64 25.87 -10.91
N ASP A 296 7.17 25.43 -12.05
CA ASP A 296 6.44 24.50 -12.90
C ASP A 296 6.33 23.12 -12.21
N ALA A 297 5.20 22.47 -12.33
CA ALA A 297 4.98 21.22 -11.61
C ALA A 297 5.83 20.05 -12.13
N LEU A 298 6.30 20.10 -13.38
CA LEU A 298 7.29 19.15 -13.88
C LEU A 298 8.68 19.43 -13.30
N GLU A 299 9.01 20.67 -12.95
CA GLU A 299 10.25 20.98 -12.20
C GLU A 299 10.18 20.40 -10.79
N VAL A 300 9.03 20.52 -10.11
CA VAL A 300 8.79 19.89 -8.81
C VAL A 300 8.94 18.37 -8.90
N LEU A 301 8.32 17.74 -9.92
CA LEU A 301 8.47 16.31 -10.16
C LEU A 301 9.93 15.94 -10.45
N LYS A 302 10.65 16.70 -11.27
CA LYS A 302 12.08 16.43 -11.55
C LYS A 302 12.93 16.50 -10.28
N ALA A 303 12.69 17.49 -9.42
CA ALA A 303 13.36 17.59 -8.13
C ALA A 303 13.03 16.38 -7.24
N GLN A 304 11.77 15.93 -7.21
CA GLN A 304 11.39 14.69 -6.55
C GLN A 304 12.15 13.47 -7.10
N LEU A 305 12.26 13.33 -8.42
CA LEU A 305 12.96 12.20 -9.05
C LEU A 305 14.47 12.20 -8.79
N LEU A 306 15.06 13.34 -8.44
CA LEU A 306 16.44 13.40 -7.99
C LEU A 306 16.57 12.83 -6.58
N ILE A 307 15.68 13.20 -5.65
CA ILE A 307 15.72 12.68 -4.27
C ILE A 307 15.37 11.18 -4.20
N ASP A 308 14.43 10.71 -5.05
CA ASP A 308 13.99 9.31 -5.09
C ASP A 308 15.15 8.36 -5.46
N LYS A 309 16.15 8.84 -6.23
CA LYS A 309 17.34 8.06 -6.63
C LYS A 309 18.37 7.88 -5.52
N ASP A 310 18.35 8.79 -4.55
CA ASP A 310 19.25 8.78 -3.42
C ASP A 310 18.62 7.93 -2.30
N ALA A 311 18.15 8.54 -1.21
CA ALA A 311 17.59 7.82 -0.07
C ALA A 311 16.30 8.44 0.48
N GLU A 312 15.80 9.53 -0.11
CA GLU A 312 14.65 10.27 0.40
C GLU A 312 13.46 10.15 -0.52
N GLU A 313 12.30 9.88 0.05
CA GLU A 313 11.07 9.72 -0.70
C GLU A 313 9.87 10.22 0.08
N PHE A 314 8.83 10.59 -0.66
CA PHE A 314 7.51 10.80 -0.09
C PHE A 314 6.88 9.43 0.17
N VAL A 315 6.46 9.20 1.42
CA VAL A 315 5.99 7.89 1.91
C VAL A 315 4.48 7.78 2.05
N GLY A 316 3.72 8.83 1.73
CA GLY A 316 2.25 8.83 1.75
C GLY A 316 1.65 9.51 2.98
N PRO A 317 0.45 9.09 3.44
CA PRO A 317 -0.26 9.66 4.58
C PRO A 317 0.51 9.48 5.89
N TRP A 318 0.51 10.46 6.79
CA TRP A 318 1.06 10.34 8.16
C TRP A 318 0.08 10.85 9.22
N PHE A 319 0.18 10.37 10.45
CA PHE A 319 -0.66 10.87 11.55
C PHE A 319 -0.30 12.30 11.92
N ASP A 320 -1.26 13.21 11.83
CA ASP A 320 -1.09 14.65 12.06
C ASP A 320 -1.90 15.18 13.26
N GLY A 321 -2.64 14.31 13.94
CA GLY A 321 -3.46 14.65 15.11
C GLY A 321 -4.81 15.29 14.77
N GLU A 322 -5.08 15.62 13.51
CA GLU A 322 -6.31 16.30 13.09
C GLU A 322 -7.09 15.48 12.05
N ILE A 323 -6.47 15.20 10.90
CA ILE A 323 -7.05 14.37 9.83
C ILE A 323 -6.91 12.90 10.20
N LEU A 324 -5.76 12.55 10.77
CA LEU A 324 -5.35 11.21 11.18
C LEU A 324 -4.87 11.28 12.64
N PRO A 325 -5.72 10.92 13.62
CA PRO A 325 -5.53 11.34 15.02
C PRO A 325 -4.57 10.50 15.86
N ASP A 326 -4.27 9.25 15.51
CA ASP A 326 -3.58 8.30 16.40
C ASP A 326 -2.23 7.84 15.83
N TYR A 327 -1.11 8.28 16.43
CA TYR A 327 0.25 7.94 16.02
C TYR A 327 0.71 6.53 16.47
N SER A 328 -0.13 5.73 17.14
CA SER A 328 0.31 4.43 17.65
C SER A 328 0.36 3.37 16.54
N GLU A 329 1.33 2.43 16.61
CA GLU A 329 1.29 1.16 15.85
C GLU A 329 0.01 0.35 16.16
N LYS A 330 -0.75 0.78 17.18
CA LYS A 330 -2.05 0.26 17.56
C LYS A 330 -3.20 1.10 17.01
N TYR A 331 -3.02 1.90 15.96
CA TYR A 331 -4.12 2.69 15.39
C TYR A 331 -5.32 1.79 15.03
N LEU A 332 -5.06 0.55 14.61
CA LEU A 332 -6.06 -0.51 14.38
C LEU A 332 -6.75 -0.98 15.67
N ARG A 333 -6.02 -0.99 16.80
CA ARG A 333 -6.54 -1.34 18.13
C ARG A 333 -7.01 -0.11 18.94
N SER A 334 -7.05 1.08 18.31
CA SER A 334 -7.46 2.33 18.94
C SER A 334 -8.98 2.44 19.04
N SER A 335 -9.47 3.25 19.97
CA SER A 335 -10.89 3.63 20.02
C SER A 335 -11.34 4.48 18.83
N SER A 336 -10.39 4.98 18.03
CA SER A 336 -10.63 5.86 16.87
C SER A 336 -10.82 5.07 15.57
N TYR A 337 -10.63 3.75 15.58
CA TYR A 337 -10.81 2.90 14.41
C TYR A 337 -12.30 2.64 14.14
N PHE A 338 -12.79 3.07 12.97
CA PHE A 338 -14.18 2.86 12.57
C PHE A 338 -14.33 1.50 11.88
N LYS A 339 -14.74 0.47 12.63
CA LYS A 339 -14.92 -0.89 12.12
C LYS A 339 -15.82 -0.94 10.88
N ARG A 340 -15.43 -1.77 9.90
CA ARG A 340 -16.17 -2.01 8.65
C ARG A 340 -16.16 -3.49 8.31
N THR A 341 -17.21 -3.95 7.62
CA THR A 341 -17.14 -5.27 6.98
C THR A 341 -16.04 -5.23 5.92
N THR A 342 -15.10 -6.16 6.01
CA THR A 342 -13.79 -6.09 5.36
C THR A 342 -13.50 -7.37 4.59
N LEU A 343 -13.04 -7.22 3.35
CA LEU A 343 -12.33 -8.24 2.59
C LEU A 343 -10.87 -7.81 2.51
N ILE A 344 -9.95 -8.64 3.02
CA ILE A 344 -8.53 -8.31 3.11
C ILE A 344 -7.67 -9.52 2.75
N GLY A 345 -6.46 -9.31 2.22
CA GLY A 345 -5.55 -10.41 1.95
C GLY A 345 -4.31 -9.98 1.19
N THR A 346 -3.46 -10.96 0.89
CA THR A 346 -2.14 -10.78 0.25
C THR A 346 -1.92 -11.81 -0.84
N VAL A 347 -0.89 -11.58 -1.66
CA VAL A 347 -0.25 -12.69 -2.37
C VAL A 347 0.71 -13.45 -1.45
N THR A 348 1.10 -14.65 -1.85
CA THR A 348 2.01 -15.50 -1.05
C THR A 348 3.49 -15.10 -1.06
N ALA A 349 3.89 -14.14 -1.90
CA ALA A 349 5.25 -13.63 -1.92
C ALA A 349 5.37 -12.16 -2.35
N GLU A 350 4.73 -11.27 -1.59
CA GLU A 350 4.68 -9.81 -1.78
C GLU A 350 6.02 -9.19 -2.20
N MET A 351 7.02 -9.20 -1.31
CA MET A 351 8.29 -8.52 -1.53
C MET A 351 9.37 -9.42 -2.11
N ARG A 352 9.56 -10.63 -1.57
CA ARG A 352 10.71 -11.51 -1.90
C ARG A 352 12.09 -10.88 -1.61
N ASP A 353 12.15 -9.74 -0.92
CA ASP A 353 13.39 -8.98 -0.73
C ASP A 353 14.34 -9.71 0.25
N SER A 354 13.81 -10.48 1.19
CA SER A 354 14.59 -11.30 2.13
C SER A 354 15.18 -12.59 1.55
N LYS A 355 14.97 -12.89 0.26
CA LYS A 355 15.52 -14.11 -0.38
C LYS A 355 17.06 -14.15 -0.36
N GLY A 356 17.70 -13.00 -0.25
CA GLY A 356 19.15 -12.90 -0.07
C GLY A 356 19.66 -13.56 1.23
N ALA A 357 18.80 -13.79 2.22
CA ALA A 357 19.16 -14.47 3.46
C ALA A 357 19.24 -16.01 3.33
N GLN A 358 18.97 -16.57 2.15
CA GLN A 358 19.05 -18.01 1.87
C GLN A 358 20.12 -18.34 0.82
N ASP A 359 20.67 -19.56 0.90
CA ASP A 359 21.47 -20.15 -0.16
C ASP A 359 20.58 -20.68 -1.31
N SER A 360 21.22 -21.25 -2.34
CA SER A 360 20.51 -21.82 -3.50
C SER A 360 19.64 -23.05 -3.17
N GLU A 361 19.87 -23.69 -2.03
CA GLU A 361 19.10 -24.84 -1.54
C GLU A 361 17.98 -24.41 -0.58
N GLY A 362 17.83 -23.11 -0.32
CA GLY A 362 16.85 -22.55 0.62
C GLY A 362 17.30 -22.62 2.09
N ASN A 363 18.53 -23.03 2.39
CA ASN A 363 19.02 -23.03 3.76
C ASN A 363 19.34 -21.57 4.19
N PRO A 364 19.06 -21.19 5.45
CA PRO A 364 19.39 -19.88 5.96
C PRO A 364 20.91 -19.66 6.00
N ILE A 365 21.36 -18.50 5.51
CA ILE A 365 22.73 -18.02 5.64
C ILE A 365 22.82 -17.31 6.99
N VAL A 366 23.38 -18.00 7.98
CA VAL A 366 23.41 -17.57 9.40
C VAL A 366 23.91 -16.13 9.56
N GLU A 367 24.96 -15.74 8.83
CA GLU A 367 25.51 -14.38 8.91
C GLU A 367 24.51 -13.32 8.44
N ARG A 368 23.76 -13.59 7.36
CA ARG A 368 22.77 -12.65 6.81
C ARG A 368 21.51 -12.58 7.66
N VAL A 369 21.08 -13.71 8.22
CA VAL A 369 19.98 -13.75 9.20
C VAL A 369 20.36 -12.94 10.45
N SER A 370 21.57 -13.12 10.98
CA SER A 370 22.05 -12.37 12.14
C SER A 370 22.14 -10.87 11.85
N GLU A 371 22.63 -10.48 10.67
CA GLU A 371 22.67 -9.09 10.26
C GLU A 371 21.25 -8.48 10.16
N PHE A 372 20.31 -9.18 9.51
CA PHE A 372 18.92 -8.73 9.44
C PHE A 372 18.29 -8.57 10.83
N CYS A 373 18.40 -9.59 11.67
CA CYS A 373 17.85 -9.58 13.03
C CYS A 373 18.46 -8.49 13.90
N THR A 374 19.76 -8.23 13.75
CA THR A 374 20.42 -7.10 14.41
C THR A 374 19.81 -5.80 13.95
N HIS A 375 19.65 -5.59 12.64
CA HIS A 375 19.08 -4.34 12.16
C HIS A 375 17.62 -4.16 12.61
N MET A 376 16.79 -5.21 12.56
CA MET A 376 15.39 -5.19 13.01
C MET A 376 15.25 -4.89 14.52
N ALA A 377 16.16 -5.42 15.35
CA ALA A 377 16.13 -5.21 16.81
C ALA A 377 16.23 -3.75 17.24
N PHE A 378 16.99 -2.98 16.46
CA PHE A 378 17.29 -1.58 16.73
C PHE A 378 16.49 -0.61 15.84
N ASP A 379 15.81 -1.16 14.83
CA ASP A 379 14.78 -0.51 14.03
C ASP A 379 13.49 -0.31 14.81
N SER A 380 12.94 -1.42 15.31
CA SER A 380 11.73 -1.46 16.11
C SER A 380 12.21 -1.49 17.56
N PRO A 381 12.41 -0.36 18.25
CA PRO A 381 13.14 -0.32 19.50
C PRO A 381 12.32 -0.98 20.59
N TYR A 382 12.44 -2.29 20.74
CA TYR A 382 11.84 -3.00 21.85
C TYR A 382 12.54 -2.62 23.16
N GLU A 383 11.86 -2.78 24.28
CA GLU A 383 12.42 -2.59 25.63
C GLU A 383 13.75 -3.33 25.82
N ARG A 384 13.89 -4.49 25.17
CA ARG A 384 15.03 -5.39 25.28
C ARG A 384 15.49 -5.81 23.87
N PRO A 385 16.20 -4.93 23.12
CA PRO A 385 16.56 -5.19 21.73
C PRO A 385 17.53 -6.37 21.58
N GLN A 386 18.39 -6.65 22.58
CA GLN A 386 19.26 -7.83 22.55
C GLN A 386 18.46 -9.14 22.66
N GLU A 387 17.35 -9.14 23.40
CA GLU A 387 16.46 -10.30 23.49
C GLU A 387 15.68 -10.49 22.18
N PHE A 388 15.23 -9.39 21.54
CA PHE A 388 14.67 -9.44 20.19
C PHE A 388 15.66 -10.11 19.22
N GLN A 389 16.90 -9.62 19.17
CA GLN A 389 17.90 -10.14 18.23
C GLN A 389 18.10 -11.63 18.41
N ALA A 390 18.31 -12.09 19.65
CA ALA A 390 18.56 -13.51 19.93
C ALA A 390 17.39 -14.40 19.52
N VAL A 391 16.17 -13.95 19.75
CA VAL A 391 14.96 -14.69 19.41
C VAL A 391 14.72 -14.69 17.89
N CYS A 392 14.89 -13.55 17.22
CA CYS A 392 14.84 -13.45 15.77
C CYS A 392 15.86 -14.39 15.11
N GLU A 393 17.12 -14.38 15.56
CA GLU A 393 18.16 -15.25 15.04
C GLU A 393 17.83 -16.73 15.24
N SER A 394 17.38 -17.10 16.44
CA SER A 394 17.00 -18.48 16.73
C SER A 394 15.82 -18.94 15.88
N PHE A 395 14.84 -18.06 15.65
CA PHE A 395 13.62 -18.40 14.93
C PHE A 395 13.88 -18.53 13.43
N HIS A 396 14.58 -17.56 12.84
CA HIS A 396 14.88 -17.51 11.41
C HIS A 396 16.14 -18.29 11.01
N SER A 397 16.89 -18.88 11.92
CA SER A 397 17.94 -19.86 11.55
C SER A 397 17.39 -21.27 11.30
N ARG A 398 16.08 -21.48 11.49
CA ARG A 398 15.39 -22.73 11.21
C ARG A 398 15.26 -22.98 9.71
N LYS A 399 15.39 -24.24 9.28
CA LYS A 399 15.24 -24.64 7.87
C LYS A 399 13.77 -24.77 7.45
N ASP A 400 12.90 -25.08 8.40
CA ASP A 400 11.46 -25.24 8.24
C ASP A 400 10.70 -23.90 8.13
N VAL A 401 11.37 -22.77 8.44
CA VAL A 401 10.76 -21.44 8.36
C VAL A 401 11.02 -20.80 7.00
N PRO A 402 9.97 -20.38 6.26
CA PRO A 402 10.13 -19.58 5.06
C PRO A 402 10.88 -18.29 5.37
N GLN A 403 11.98 -17.99 4.65
CA GLN A 403 12.72 -16.73 4.82
C GLN A 403 12.05 -15.58 4.09
N MET A 404 10.82 -15.30 4.52
CA MET A 404 9.95 -14.23 4.03
C MET A 404 9.82 -13.13 5.09
N MET A 405 10.92 -12.84 5.79
CA MET A 405 10.96 -11.92 6.94
C MET A 405 10.38 -10.54 6.60
N SER A 406 10.64 -10.05 5.39
CA SER A 406 10.07 -8.78 4.90
C SER A 406 8.55 -8.83 4.78
N ASP A 407 8.02 -9.92 4.23
CA ASP A 407 6.60 -10.10 3.96
C ASP A 407 5.83 -10.33 5.27
N TRP A 408 6.44 -11.05 6.22
CA TRP A 408 5.88 -11.30 7.55
C TRP A 408 5.59 -10.00 8.27
N LYS A 409 6.60 -9.12 8.40
CA LYS A 409 6.43 -7.83 9.06
C LYS A 409 5.55 -6.90 8.23
N THR A 410 5.83 -6.78 6.94
CA THR A 410 5.23 -5.69 6.15
C THR A 410 3.81 -5.99 5.70
N PHE A 411 3.40 -7.25 5.49
CA PHE A 411 2.10 -7.55 4.89
C PHE A 411 1.27 -8.53 5.73
N TYR A 412 1.82 -9.68 6.08
CA TYR A 412 1.03 -10.76 6.70
C TYR A 412 0.55 -10.37 8.10
N HIS A 413 1.46 -9.82 8.91
CA HIS A 413 1.13 -9.31 10.23
C HIS A 413 0.10 -8.16 10.17
N ASN A 414 0.21 -7.26 9.18
CA ASN A 414 -0.77 -6.18 8.99
C ASN A 414 -2.18 -6.70 8.70
N VAL A 415 -2.30 -7.74 7.87
CA VAL A 415 -3.61 -8.36 7.57
C VAL A 415 -4.25 -8.95 8.82
N ILE A 416 -3.48 -9.65 9.65
CA ILE A 416 -3.96 -10.23 10.92
C ILE A 416 -4.44 -9.11 11.85
N ASP A 417 -3.59 -8.12 12.11
CA ASP A 417 -3.91 -7.00 13.00
C ASP A 417 -5.15 -6.22 12.55
N HIS A 418 -5.30 -6.02 11.23
CA HIS A 418 -6.46 -5.33 10.67
C HIS A 418 -7.72 -6.19 10.70
N ALA A 419 -7.60 -7.50 10.45
CA ALA A 419 -8.71 -8.43 10.54
C ALA A 419 -9.27 -8.50 11.96
N ASP A 420 -8.38 -8.59 12.96
CA ASP A 420 -8.70 -8.58 14.40
C ASP A 420 -9.36 -7.28 14.84
N ALA A 421 -8.81 -6.14 14.43
CA ALA A 421 -9.36 -4.82 14.71
C ALA A 421 -10.82 -4.66 14.23
N ASN A 422 -11.19 -5.32 13.15
CA ASN A 422 -12.53 -5.27 12.56
C ASN A 422 -13.54 -6.25 13.18
N ILE A 423 -13.13 -7.16 14.07
CA ILE A 423 -14.05 -8.08 14.74
C ILE A 423 -15.05 -7.27 15.56
N GLY A 424 -16.34 -7.44 15.29
CA GLY A 424 -17.38 -6.72 15.99
C GLY A 424 -18.77 -7.35 15.81
N PRO A 425 -19.77 -6.95 16.62
CA PRO A 425 -21.11 -7.55 16.59
C PRO A 425 -21.84 -7.41 15.24
N SER A 426 -21.43 -6.44 14.41
CA SER A 426 -22.08 -6.08 13.14
C SER A 426 -21.10 -5.99 11.97
N THR A 427 -19.83 -6.29 12.18
CA THR A 427 -18.76 -6.23 11.18
C THR A 427 -18.09 -7.58 11.06
N LYS A 428 -17.73 -7.96 9.84
CA LYS A 428 -17.08 -9.23 9.53
C LYS A 428 -15.79 -8.97 8.77
N SER A 429 -14.75 -9.76 9.04
CA SER A 429 -13.53 -9.79 8.25
C SER A 429 -13.48 -11.10 7.46
N PHE A 430 -13.12 -11.02 6.19
CA PHE A 430 -12.88 -12.16 5.32
C PHE A 430 -11.44 -12.06 4.80
N VAL A 431 -10.62 -13.05 5.13
CA VAL A 431 -9.19 -13.05 4.79
C VAL A 431 -8.92 -13.99 3.60
N TYR A 432 -8.08 -13.60 2.64
CA TYR A 432 -7.53 -14.51 1.62
C TYR A 432 -6.01 -14.56 1.58
N SER A 433 -5.51 -15.68 1.05
CA SER A 433 -4.15 -15.80 0.53
C SER A 433 -4.21 -16.18 -0.96
N PHE A 434 -3.57 -15.39 -1.82
CA PHE A 434 -3.52 -15.63 -3.26
C PHE A 434 -2.18 -16.27 -3.65
N SER A 435 -2.23 -17.49 -4.18
CA SER A 435 -1.05 -18.29 -4.52
C SER A 435 -0.93 -18.61 -6.02
N TYR A 436 -1.93 -18.26 -6.82
CA TYR A 436 -1.87 -18.47 -8.26
C TYR A 436 -0.84 -17.56 -8.94
N LYS A 437 0.05 -18.14 -9.76
CA LYS A 437 1.02 -17.37 -10.55
C LYS A 437 0.39 -16.90 -11.87
N ALA A 438 0.32 -15.59 -12.08
CA ALA A 438 -0.20 -15.02 -13.30
C ALA A 438 0.75 -15.27 -14.49
N GLY A 439 0.16 -15.33 -15.69
CA GLY A 439 0.89 -15.61 -16.92
C GLY A 439 1.60 -14.39 -17.52
N LYS A 440 1.58 -14.33 -18.85
CA LYS A 440 2.31 -13.35 -19.66
C LYS A 440 1.98 -11.89 -19.31
N ALA A 441 0.76 -11.61 -18.88
CA ALA A 441 0.31 -10.26 -18.54
C ALA A 441 1.12 -9.63 -17.39
N PHE A 442 1.34 -10.39 -16.31
CA PHE A 442 2.15 -9.93 -15.19
C PHE A 442 3.64 -9.85 -15.55
N ASN A 443 4.16 -10.85 -16.25
CA ASN A 443 5.57 -10.87 -16.68
C ASN A 443 5.92 -9.68 -17.59
N HIS A 444 4.96 -9.19 -18.38
CA HIS A 444 5.13 -7.96 -19.16
C HIS A 444 5.04 -6.69 -18.30
N TYR A 445 4.23 -6.69 -17.24
CA TYR A 445 4.09 -5.58 -16.32
C TYR A 445 5.35 -5.39 -15.46
N ARG A 446 5.88 -6.48 -14.90
CA ARG A 446 7.05 -6.51 -14.01
C ARG A 446 8.08 -7.53 -14.49
N PRO A 447 8.79 -7.27 -15.60
CA PRO A 447 9.83 -8.17 -16.08
C PRO A 447 10.97 -8.35 -15.07
N ASP A 448 11.18 -7.38 -14.18
CA ASP A 448 12.12 -7.43 -13.05
C ASP A 448 11.72 -8.48 -11.99
N ARG A 449 10.43 -8.80 -11.90
CA ARG A 449 9.85 -9.76 -10.93
C ARG A 449 9.52 -11.13 -11.55
N ASN A 450 9.80 -11.31 -12.85
CA ASN A 450 9.59 -12.55 -13.62
C ASN A 450 10.60 -13.68 -13.28
N ASN A 451 11.07 -13.76 -12.04
CA ASN A 451 11.95 -14.87 -11.65
C ASN A 451 11.14 -16.18 -11.57
N GLU A 452 11.82 -17.33 -11.72
CA GLU A 452 11.27 -18.70 -11.67
C GLU A 452 10.64 -19.08 -10.31
N ALA A 453 10.30 -18.10 -9.46
CA ALA A 453 9.63 -18.33 -8.19
C ALA A 453 8.26 -19.00 -8.40
N SER A 454 7.95 -19.98 -7.54
CA SER A 454 6.70 -20.74 -7.54
C SER A 454 5.49 -19.97 -7.01
N SER A 455 5.71 -18.85 -6.32
CA SER A 455 4.67 -18.06 -5.63
C SER A 455 4.50 -16.69 -6.28
N PRO A 456 3.29 -16.12 -6.38
CA PRO A 456 3.02 -14.78 -6.94
C PRO A 456 3.64 -13.63 -6.15
N SER A 457 3.98 -12.55 -6.84
CA SER A 457 4.55 -11.31 -6.25
C SER A 457 3.53 -10.20 -6.13
N HIS A 458 3.89 -9.15 -5.39
CA HIS A 458 3.03 -7.99 -5.18
C HIS A 458 2.39 -7.51 -6.50
N SER A 459 1.07 -7.29 -6.46
CA SER A 459 0.22 -6.85 -7.58
C SER A 459 -0.08 -7.90 -8.66
N GLU A 460 0.29 -9.16 -8.48
CA GLU A 460 0.06 -10.21 -9.47
C GLU A 460 -1.42 -10.66 -9.55
N GLU A 461 -2.09 -10.72 -8.40
CA GLU A 461 -3.53 -10.91 -8.27
C GLU A 461 -4.32 -9.72 -8.86
N PHE A 462 -3.74 -8.52 -8.79
CA PHE A 462 -4.36 -7.29 -9.25
C PHE A 462 -4.57 -7.26 -10.78
N VAL A 463 -3.78 -8.06 -11.52
CA VAL A 463 -3.93 -8.27 -12.97
C VAL A 463 -5.35 -8.72 -13.34
N TYR A 464 -5.97 -9.58 -12.51
CA TYR A 464 -7.31 -10.13 -12.74
C TYR A 464 -8.45 -9.22 -12.28
N ILE A 465 -8.16 -8.20 -11.47
CA ILE A 465 -9.18 -7.26 -10.97
C ILE A 465 -9.32 -6.05 -11.90
N LEU A 466 -8.19 -5.40 -12.27
CA LEU A 466 -8.19 -4.17 -13.07
C LEU A 466 -7.57 -4.33 -14.47
N GLY A 467 -7.10 -5.52 -14.82
CA GLY A 467 -6.80 -5.88 -16.20
C GLY A 467 -5.49 -5.34 -16.74
N ILE A 468 -4.46 -5.29 -15.90
CA ILE A 468 -3.12 -4.88 -16.30
C ILE A 468 -2.64 -5.81 -17.42
N ASN A 469 -2.32 -5.23 -18.59
CA ASN A 469 -1.91 -5.97 -19.78
C ASN A 469 -2.87 -7.11 -20.21
N ARG A 470 -4.17 -6.96 -19.98
CA ARG A 470 -5.20 -7.95 -20.33
C ARG A 470 -5.13 -8.49 -21.76
N GLY A 471 -4.65 -7.69 -22.72
CA GLY A 471 -4.44 -8.14 -24.10
C GLY A 471 -3.42 -9.29 -24.26
N LEU A 472 -2.69 -9.65 -23.21
CA LEU A 472 -1.76 -10.79 -23.16
C LEU A 472 -2.34 -12.01 -22.43
N PHE A 473 -3.62 -11.99 -22.05
CA PHE A 473 -4.28 -13.09 -21.37
C PHE A 473 -4.40 -14.32 -22.27
N GLU A 474 -4.14 -15.48 -21.68
CA GLU A 474 -4.45 -16.79 -22.21
C GLU A 474 -5.90 -17.17 -21.89
N GLU A 475 -6.46 -18.20 -22.53
CA GLU A 475 -7.88 -18.59 -22.32
C GLU A 475 -8.20 -18.85 -20.84
N LYS A 476 -7.27 -19.50 -20.13
CA LYS A 476 -7.36 -19.75 -18.68
C LYS A 476 -7.46 -18.47 -17.83
N ASP A 477 -6.77 -17.40 -18.23
CA ASP A 477 -6.68 -16.16 -17.47
C ASP A 477 -8.04 -15.46 -17.43
N TYR A 478 -8.85 -15.60 -18.49
CA TYR A 478 -10.22 -15.09 -18.53
C TYR A 478 -11.19 -15.86 -17.62
N VAL A 479 -10.96 -17.15 -17.40
CA VAL A 479 -11.73 -17.96 -16.45
C VAL A 479 -11.39 -17.54 -15.03
N ILE A 480 -10.10 -17.37 -14.73
CA ILE A 480 -9.60 -16.91 -13.44
C ILE A 480 -10.08 -15.48 -13.14
N GLU A 481 -9.99 -14.58 -14.12
CA GLU A 481 -10.56 -13.22 -14.07
C GLU A 481 -12.03 -13.27 -13.66
N LYS A 482 -12.83 -14.18 -14.25
CA LYS A 482 -14.24 -14.35 -13.89
C LYS A 482 -14.42 -14.66 -12.41
N ILE A 483 -13.72 -15.69 -11.95
CA ILE A 483 -13.93 -16.30 -10.64
C ILE A 483 -13.48 -15.31 -9.57
N PHE A 484 -12.25 -14.81 -9.67
CA PHE A 484 -11.67 -13.94 -8.67
C PHE A 484 -12.38 -12.58 -8.58
N SER A 485 -12.63 -11.92 -9.72
CA SER A 485 -13.41 -10.67 -9.70
C SER A 485 -14.86 -10.91 -9.27
N GLY A 486 -15.38 -12.12 -9.44
CA GLY A 486 -16.70 -12.54 -8.98
C GLY A 486 -16.82 -12.52 -7.46
N MET A 487 -15.80 -13.00 -6.75
CA MET A 487 -15.73 -12.96 -5.28
C MET A 487 -15.74 -11.51 -4.77
N VAL A 488 -14.93 -10.64 -5.38
CA VAL A 488 -14.92 -9.21 -5.04
C VAL A 488 -16.30 -8.57 -5.33
N ALA A 489 -16.91 -8.90 -6.46
CA ALA A 489 -18.25 -8.40 -6.80
C ALA A 489 -19.35 -8.91 -5.87
N ASN A 490 -19.26 -10.17 -5.40
CA ASN A 490 -20.16 -10.73 -4.40
C ASN A 490 -20.03 -9.92 -3.11
N PHE A 491 -18.81 -9.71 -2.62
CA PHE A 491 -18.56 -8.92 -1.41
C PHE A 491 -19.10 -7.49 -1.51
N VAL A 492 -18.87 -6.80 -2.64
CA VAL A 492 -19.39 -5.44 -2.85
C VAL A 492 -20.92 -5.41 -2.81
N ASN A 493 -21.58 -6.45 -3.33
CA ASN A 493 -23.05 -6.50 -3.36
C ASN A 493 -23.68 -6.96 -2.05
N SER A 494 -23.13 -7.97 -1.37
CA SER A 494 -23.78 -8.65 -0.24
C SER A 494 -23.01 -8.53 1.08
N GLY A 495 -21.75 -8.11 1.05
CA GLY A 495 -20.84 -8.22 2.19
C GLY A 495 -20.33 -9.63 2.47
N ASP A 496 -20.47 -10.55 1.51
CA ASP A 496 -19.97 -11.93 1.58
C ASP A 496 -19.25 -12.26 0.26
N PRO A 497 -17.94 -12.59 0.29
CA PRO A 497 -17.16 -12.90 -0.91
C PRO A 497 -17.36 -14.33 -1.44
N SER A 498 -18.12 -15.19 -0.75
CA SER A 498 -18.23 -16.61 -1.08
C SER A 498 -18.64 -16.84 -2.55
N PRO A 499 -17.87 -17.63 -3.33
CA PRO A 499 -18.22 -17.93 -4.73
C PRO A 499 -19.43 -18.86 -4.86
N SER A 500 -19.69 -19.75 -3.91
CA SER A 500 -20.87 -20.63 -3.87
C SER A 500 -21.21 -21.08 -2.44
N GLU A 501 -22.30 -21.84 -2.27
CA GLU A 501 -22.66 -22.43 -0.98
C GLU A 501 -21.72 -23.58 -0.56
N GLU A 502 -21.08 -24.23 -1.52
CA GLU A 502 -20.11 -25.31 -1.32
C GLU A 502 -18.71 -24.77 -1.02
N GLN A 503 -18.37 -23.59 -1.56
CA GLN A 503 -17.12 -22.89 -1.31
C GLN A 503 -17.38 -21.63 -0.47
N LYS A 504 -17.78 -21.82 0.78
CA LYS A 504 -18.00 -20.71 1.71
C LYS A 504 -16.68 -20.10 2.16
N TRP A 505 -16.69 -18.78 2.25
CA TRP A 505 -15.59 -18.03 2.83
C TRP A 505 -15.75 -17.98 4.36
N PRO A 506 -14.76 -18.43 5.13
CA PRO A 506 -14.84 -18.35 6.58
C PRO A 506 -14.83 -16.89 7.05
N VAL A 507 -15.61 -16.59 8.09
CA VAL A 507 -15.49 -15.30 8.77
C VAL A 507 -14.30 -15.41 9.71
N TRP A 508 -13.36 -14.47 9.60
CA TRP A 508 -12.16 -14.44 10.44
C TRP A 508 -12.49 -14.50 11.93
N SER A 509 -11.72 -15.30 12.66
CA SER A 509 -11.72 -15.37 14.11
C SER A 509 -10.29 -15.42 14.64
N GLU A 510 -10.05 -14.80 15.81
CA GLU A 510 -8.75 -14.83 16.50
C GLU A 510 -8.29 -16.26 16.87
N GLN A 511 -9.21 -17.24 16.87
CA GLN A 511 -8.92 -18.61 17.33
C GLN A 511 -8.53 -19.54 16.19
N GLY A 512 -9.13 -19.37 15.01
CA GLY A 512 -8.90 -20.25 13.85
C GLY A 512 -7.98 -19.66 12.79
N ASN A 513 -7.77 -18.33 12.79
CA ASN A 513 -7.07 -17.60 11.73
C ASN A 513 -7.54 -18.08 10.34
N GLU A 514 -8.85 -18.28 10.19
CA GLU A 514 -9.43 -18.92 9.01
C GLU A 514 -9.39 -17.99 7.81
N PHE A 515 -8.95 -18.50 6.67
CA PHE A 515 -8.82 -17.73 5.43
C PHE A 515 -9.30 -18.54 4.23
N PHE A 516 -9.45 -17.87 3.09
CA PHE A 516 -9.74 -18.52 1.82
C PHE A 516 -8.48 -18.54 0.96
N HIS A 517 -7.98 -19.73 0.67
CA HIS A 517 -6.84 -19.95 -0.19
C HIS A 517 -7.29 -19.94 -1.66
N ILE A 518 -6.78 -18.96 -2.40
CA ILE A 518 -7.06 -18.75 -3.81
C ILE A 518 -5.87 -19.25 -4.63
N ASP A 519 -6.05 -20.43 -5.20
CA ASP A 519 -5.21 -21.01 -6.25
C ASP A 519 -6.11 -21.62 -7.32
N PHE A 520 -5.57 -21.96 -8.49
CA PHE A 520 -6.34 -22.62 -9.55
C PHE A 520 -5.57 -23.81 -10.13
N ASP A 521 -6.16 -24.99 -10.02
CA ASP A 521 -5.67 -26.19 -10.68
C ASP A 521 -6.02 -26.18 -12.20
N GLU A 522 -5.69 -27.27 -12.90
CA GLU A 522 -5.99 -27.42 -14.34
C GLU A 522 -7.50 -27.39 -14.66
N ASN A 523 -8.36 -27.65 -13.67
CA ASN A 523 -9.82 -27.64 -13.78
C ASN A 523 -10.45 -26.34 -13.24
N PHE A 524 -9.64 -25.38 -12.79
CA PHE A 524 -10.08 -24.15 -12.11
C PHE A 524 -10.80 -24.40 -10.76
N GLU A 525 -10.52 -25.53 -10.13
CA GLU A 525 -10.91 -25.77 -8.74
C GLU A 525 -9.92 -25.07 -7.81
N MET A 526 -10.44 -24.55 -6.69
CA MET A 526 -9.67 -23.80 -5.70
C MET A 526 -9.63 -24.57 -4.39
N PRO A 527 -8.53 -24.49 -3.61
CA PRO A 527 -8.44 -25.13 -2.29
C PRO A 527 -9.57 -24.69 -1.35
N GLY A 528 -9.89 -23.39 -1.33
CA GLY A 528 -11.02 -22.84 -0.58
C GLY A 528 -10.67 -22.50 0.87
N ALA A 529 -11.56 -22.81 1.80
CA ALA A 529 -11.38 -22.46 3.22
C ALA A 529 -10.26 -23.28 3.87
N GLU A 530 -9.33 -22.59 4.53
CA GLU A 530 -8.21 -23.16 5.29
C GLU A 530 -8.07 -22.43 6.64
N GLU A 531 -7.25 -22.99 7.53
CA GLU A 531 -6.92 -22.43 8.84
C GLU A 531 -5.43 -22.07 8.90
N GLY A 532 -5.05 -21.17 9.81
CA GLY A 532 -3.65 -20.84 10.06
C GLY A 532 -3.04 -19.87 9.04
N TYR A 533 -3.73 -18.78 8.71
CA TYR A 533 -3.20 -17.71 7.85
C TYR A 533 -1.86 -17.17 8.42
N TYR A 534 -0.75 -17.59 7.82
CA TYR A 534 0.61 -17.26 8.22
C TYR A 534 0.87 -17.37 9.74
N GLU A 535 0.44 -18.46 10.36
CA GLU A 535 0.52 -18.69 11.81
C GLU A 535 1.92 -18.50 12.42
N GLU A 536 2.99 -18.83 11.68
CA GLU A 536 4.36 -18.62 12.18
C GLU A 536 4.74 -17.14 12.26
N ALA A 537 4.24 -16.32 11.32
CA ALA A 537 4.45 -14.88 11.35
C ALA A 537 3.68 -14.25 12.50
N ASP A 538 2.45 -14.71 12.72
CA ASP A 538 1.61 -14.29 13.84
C ASP A 538 2.25 -14.65 15.18
N LEU A 539 2.62 -15.92 15.36
CA LEU A 539 3.32 -16.41 16.55
C LEU A 539 4.59 -15.62 16.83
N PHE A 540 5.39 -15.32 15.80
CA PHE A 540 6.61 -14.56 15.96
C PHE A 540 6.35 -13.12 16.43
N TRP A 541 5.50 -12.38 15.72
CA TRP A 541 5.31 -10.94 15.95
C TRP A 541 4.33 -10.62 17.09
N ASN A 542 3.29 -11.41 17.31
CA ASN A 542 2.26 -11.14 18.31
C ASN A 542 2.50 -11.86 19.66
N GLU A 543 3.21 -12.99 19.69
CA GLU A 543 3.45 -13.73 20.94
C GLU A 543 4.92 -13.75 21.38
N ILE A 544 5.80 -14.21 20.51
CA ILE A 544 7.21 -14.46 20.85
C ILE A 544 7.93 -13.13 21.10
N VAL A 545 7.90 -12.20 20.13
CA VAL A 545 8.59 -10.93 20.24
C VAL A 545 8.11 -10.12 21.46
N PRO A 546 6.81 -9.89 21.69
CA PRO A 546 6.35 -9.14 22.86
C PRO A 546 6.71 -9.77 24.20
N ARG A 547 6.76 -11.12 24.27
CA ARG A 547 7.13 -11.84 25.49
C ARG A 547 8.61 -11.67 25.86
N PHE A 548 9.50 -11.72 24.87
CA PHE A 548 10.95 -11.69 25.10
C PHE A 548 11.55 -10.29 24.94
N ALA A 549 11.18 -9.57 23.88
CA ALA A 549 11.70 -8.23 23.65
C ALA A 549 10.99 -7.17 24.50
N GLY A 550 9.81 -7.48 25.05
CA GLY A 550 8.96 -6.51 25.74
C GLY A 550 8.18 -5.64 24.74
N LYS A 551 7.75 -4.46 25.18
CA LYS A 551 7.01 -3.54 24.32
C LYS A 551 7.93 -2.88 23.30
N ASN A 552 7.40 -2.61 22.11
CA ASN A 552 8.00 -1.65 21.20
C ASN A 552 7.89 -0.24 21.85
N LEU A 553 9.01 0.44 22.02
CA LEU A 553 9.15 1.72 22.73
C LEU A 553 8.93 2.94 21.82
N HIS A 554 8.68 2.75 20.52
CA HIS A 554 8.47 3.82 19.54
C HIS A 554 9.55 4.91 19.63
N GLY A 555 10.71 4.64 19.03
CA GLY A 555 11.81 5.59 18.99
C GLY A 555 11.78 6.40 17.71
N GLU A 556 11.70 7.72 17.81
CA GLU A 556 11.88 8.65 16.67
C GLU A 556 13.36 8.95 16.38
N LYS A 557 14.29 8.27 17.06
CA LYS A 557 15.73 8.53 16.93
C LYS A 557 16.34 7.58 15.91
N TYR A 558 16.31 7.98 14.66
CA TYR A 558 16.95 7.30 13.56
C TYR A 558 18.18 8.09 13.06
N PRO A 559 19.11 7.47 12.32
CA PRO A 559 20.24 8.19 11.74
C PRO A 559 19.77 9.34 10.82
N PRO A 560 20.56 10.44 10.70
CA PRO A 560 20.27 11.50 9.74
C PRO A 560 20.17 10.91 8.33
N GLY A 561 18.96 10.82 7.77
CA GLY A 561 18.76 9.85 6.70
C GLY A 561 17.38 9.21 6.71
N TYR A 562 16.92 8.90 7.91
CA TYR A 562 15.83 8.00 8.22
C TYR A 562 14.94 8.67 9.26
N ASP A 563 13.63 8.59 9.08
CA ASP A 563 12.66 9.36 9.85
C ASP A 563 11.54 8.47 10.41
N THR A 564 11.29 7.37 9.72
CA THR A 564 10.71 6.13 10.22
C THR A 564 11.47 5.00 9.56
N PHE A 565 11.41 3.84 10.17
CA PHE A 565 12.01 2.68 9.58
C PHE A 565 10.91 1.66 9.28
N SER A 566 10.64 1.54 7.98
CA SER A 566 9.86 0.44 7.43
C SER A 566 10.79 -0.77 7.36
N CYS A 567 10.27 -1.99 7.51
CA CYS A 567 11.05 -3.20 7.26
C CYS A 567 11.70 -3.18 5.86
N ARG A 568 11.03 -2.51 4.90
CA ARG A 568 11.58 -2.25 3.57
C ARG A 568 12.87 -1.42 3.60
N SER A 569 12.95 -0.40 4.45
CA SER A 569 14.13 0.45 4.64
C SER A 569 15.31 -0.26 5.30
N VAL A 570 15.10 -1.43 5.93
CA VAL A 570 16.17 -2.35 6.35
C VAL A 570 16.60 -3.24 5.20
N ILE A 571 15.62 -3.95 4.63
CA ILE A 571 15.89 -5.16 3.88
C ILE A 571 16.41 -4.82 2.49
N ILE A 572 16.00 -3.68 1.94
CA ILE A 572 16.45 -3.24 0.62
C ILE A 572 17.95 -2.86 0.64
N PRO A 573 18.44 -2.00 1.56
CA PRO A 573 19.88 -1.74 1.66
C PRO A 573 20.68 -3.02 1.94
N LEU A 574 20.21 -3.88 2.86
CA LEU A 574 20.88 -5.14 3.19
C LEU A 574 20.94 -6.09 1.99
N GLY A 575 19.81 -6.32 1.32
CA GLY A 575 19.74 -7.17 0.12
C GLY A 575 20.59 -6.63 -1.02
N SER A 576 20.65 -5.30 -1.16
CA SER A 576 21.52 -4.65 -2.13
C SER A 576 23.00 -4.87 -1.79
N HIS A 577 23.36 -4.69 -0.51
CA HIS A 577 24.69 -4.94 0.02
C HIS A 577 25.13 -6.40 -0.21
N TRP A 578 24.29 -7.37 0.15
CA TRP A 578 24.58 -8.80 0.00
C TRP A 578 24.76 -9.25 -1.46
N SER A 579 24.08 -8.59 -2.39
CA SER A 579 24.09 -8.94 -3.82
C SER A 579 25.00 -8.06 -4.67
N ASN A 580 25.61 -7.02 -4.07
CA ASN A 580 26.46 -6.04 -4.74
C ASN A 580 25.78 -5.41 -5.98
N ARG A 581 24.48 -5.14 -5.87
CA ARG A 581 23.64 -4.44 -6.85
C ARG A 581 22.44 -3.83 -6.14
N SER A 582 21.85 -2.77 -6.68
CA SER A 582 20.57 -2.28 -6.14
C SER A 582 19.47 -3.31 -6.39
N ILE A 583 18.75 -3.69 -5.33
CA ILE A 583 17.48 -4.44 -5.47
C ILE A 583 16.26 -3.51 -5.46
N ALA A 584 16.45 -2.24 -5.11
CA ALA A 584 15.48 -1.18 -5.37
C ALA A 584 15.47 -0.83 -6.86
N HIS A 585 14.28 -0.70 -7.43
CA HIS A 585 14.11 -0.28 -8.82
C HIS A 585 14.25 1.24 -9.00
N GLU A 586 14.07 1.99 -7.91
CA GLU A 586 14.03 3.44 -7.86
C GLU A 586 15.36 4.09 -7.45
N LYS A 587 16.25 3.33 -6.77
CA LYS A 587 17.49 3.83 -6.18
C LYS A 587 18.75 3.22 -6.80
N THR A 588 19.83 4.00 -6.79
CA THR A 588 21.15 3.52 -7.24
C THR A 588 21.78 2.59 -6.22
N PHE A 589 22.71 1.74 -6.64
CA PHE A 589 23.43 0.87 -5.71
C PHE A 589 24.27 1.69 -4.72
N GLU A 590 24.87 2.79 -5.19
CA GLU A 590 25.66 3.69 -4.36
C GLU A 590 24.83 4.31 -3.24
N ALA A 591 23.58 4.66 -3.54
CA ALA A 591 22.66 5.23 -2.56
C ALA A 591 22.20 4.18 -1.53
N GLU A 592 21.92 2.95 -1.96
CA GLU A 592 21.60 1.83 -1.07
C GLU A 592 22.80 1.43 -0.18
N GLU A 593 24.01 1.41 -0.73
CA GLU A 593 25.23 1.12 0.03
C GLU A 593 25.56 2.25 1.02
N ALA A 594 25.28 3.51 0.68
CA ALA A 594 25.39 4.63 1.61
C ALA A 594 24.36 4.52 2.75
N SER A 595 23.13 4.17 2.41
CA SER A 595 22.04 3.90 3.34
C SER A 595 22.42 2.80 4.35
N TYR A 596 22.89 1.65 3.85
CA TYR A 596 23.41 0.55 4.67
C TYR A 596 24.52 1.00 5.64
N LYS A 597 25.51 1.77 5.17
CA LYS A 597 26.62 2.26 6.00
C LYS A 597 26.15 3.20 7.11
N GLN A 598 25.32 4.18 6.78
CA GLN A 598 24.79 5.14 7.76
C GLN A 598 24.02 4.43 8.88
N TRP A 599 23.17 3.46 8.49
CA TRP A 599 22.44 2.66 9.46
C TRP A 599 23.39 1.83 10.34
N THR A 600 24.36 1.15 9.74
CA THR A 600 25.35 0.35 10.48
C THR A 600 26.13 1.19 11.49
N GLU A 601 26.56 2.40 11.12
CA GLU A 601 27.23 3.32 12.04
C GLU A 601 26.33 3.75 13.20
N PHE A 602 25.06 4.05 12.93
CA PHE A 602 24.08 4.36 13.95
C PHE A 602 23.87 3.18 14.92
N LEU A 603 23.67 1.98 14.40
CA LEU A 603 23.53 0.76 15.21
C LEU A 603 24.71 0.57 16.15
N LEU A 604 25.94 0.70 15.64
CA LEU A 604 27.14 0.57 16.45
C LEU A 604 27.20 1.62 17.56
N SER A 605 26.72 2.84 17.30
CA SER A 605 26.63 3.89 18.32
C SER A 605 25.62 3.52 19.42
N GLN A 606 24.46 2.97 19.06
CA GLN A 606 23.42 2.56 20.01
C GLN A 606 23.90 1.38 20.87
N ILE A 607 24.50 0.37 20.24
CA ILE A 607 25.09 -0.79 20.92
C ILE A 607 26.14 -0.32 21.92
N LYS A 608 27.03 0.60 21.52
CA LYS A 608 28.07 1.15 22.40
C LYS A 608 27.46 1.88 23.60
N GLN A 609 26.44 2.71 23.41
CA GLN A 609 25.75 3.41 24.49
C GLN A 609 25.12 2.44 25.51
N LEU A 610 24.50 1.37 25.02
CA LEU A 610 23.90 0.33 25.87
C LEU A 610 24.96 -0.41 26.69
N LEU A 611 26.14 -0.68 26.11
CA LEU A 611 27.27 -1.31 26.80
C LEU A 611 27.93 -0.38 27.84
N GLU A 612 27.95 0.93 27.59
CA GLU A 612 28.59 1.92 28.45
C GLU A 612 27.71 2.38 29.62
N ASN A 613 26.39 2.16 29.59
CA ASN A 613 25.46 2.54 30.66
C ASN A 613 24.48 1.43 31.07
N PRO A 614 24.97 0.32 31.67
CA PRO A 614 24.14 -0.82 32.06
C PRO A 614 23.15 -0.53 33.22
N ASP A 615 23.33 0.56 33.96
CA ASP A 615 22.50 0.89 35.14
C ASP A 615 21.32 1.85 34.85
N GLY A 616 21.21 2.39 33.63
CA GLY A 616 20.02 3.14 33.18
C GLY A 616 18.76 2.28 33.02
N LEU A 617 18.89 0.95 33.13
CA LEU A 617 17.87 -0.07 32.92
C LEU A 617 17.39 -0.76 34.21
N LYS A 618 17.43 -0.09 35.38
CA LYS A 618 16.92 -0.67 36.63
C LYS A 618 15.80 0.15 37.27
N ARG A 619 14.56 -0.24 37.00
CA ARG A 619 13.62 -0.72 38.03
C ARG A 619 12.49 -1.52 37.39
N GLU A 620 12.26 -2.70 37.97
CA GLU A 620 11.20 -3.69 37.70
C GLU A 620 11.44 -4.67 36.53
N SER A 621 12.25 -5.71 36.79
CA SER A 621 11.98 -7.10 36.36
C SER A 621 13.15 -8.04 36.67
N LEU A 622 13.43 -8.24 37.95
CA LEU A 622 14.19 -9.42 38.40
C LEU A 622 13.40 -10.06 39.52
N ASN A 623 12.33 -10.75 39.13
CA ASN A 623 11.65 -11.81 39.88
C ASN A 623 10.46 -12.26 39.03
N HIS A 624 10.66 -13.18 38.08
CA HIS A 624 9.64 -14.11 37.55
C HIS A 624 10.31 -15.21 36.70
N PHE A 625 11.41 -15.77 37.20
CA PHE A 625 12.00 -17.01 36.67
C PHE A 625 12.03 -18.07 37.79
N ALA A 626 10.85 -18.50 38.19
CA ALA A 626 10.62 -19.77 38.87
C ALA A 626 9.12 -20.06 38.80
N MET A 627 8.78 -21.27 38.36
CA MET A 627 7.41 -21.82 38.20
C MET A 627 6.73 -21.49 36.87
N ASP A 628 6.94 -22.34 35.86
CA ASP A 628 5.95 -23.39 35.58
C ASP A 628 6.51 -24.43 34.59
N GLY A 629 6.49 -25.68 35.04
CA GLY A 629 7.03 -26.85 34.35
C GLY A 629 6.08 -27.39 33.30
N HIS A 630 5.99 -26.73 32.14
CA HIS A 630 5.31 -27.28 30.96
C HIS A 630 6.13 -27.20 29.66
N PHE A 631 7.46 -27.08 29.75
CA PHE A 631 8.35 -27.00 28.58
C PHE A 631 8.93 -28.37 28.12
N GLY A 632 8.47 -29.49 28.69
CA GLY A 632 9.06 -30.81 28.49
C GLY A 632 8.51 -31.66 27.33
N LYS A 633 7.66 -31.13 26.45
CA LYS A 633 7.05 -31.94 25.37
C LYS A 633 7.17 -31.42 23.93
N ALA A 634 7.64 -30.19 23.70
CA ALA A 634 7.75 -29.66 22.34
C ALA A 634 9.16 -29.76 21.73
N ILE A 635 10.22 -29.91 22.53
CA ILE A 635 11.61 -29.88 22.05
C ILE A 635 12.44 -30.83 22.89
N GLY A 636 12.80 -32.00 22.34
CA GLY A 636 13.36 -33.14 23.08
C GLY A 636 14.80 -32.97 23.59
N PHE A 637 15.04 -32.12 24.60
CA PHE A 637 16.32 -32.07 25.33
C PHE A 637 16.14 -32.15 26.87
N PRO A 638 17.07 -32.77 27.63
CA PRO A 638 16.91 -32.97 29.08
C PRO A 638 17.22 -31.73 29.92
N SER A 639 16.39 -31.53 30.95
CA SER A 639 16.19 -30.31 31.75
C SER A 639 17.32 -29.89 32.72
N TRP A 640 18.51 -30.47 32.65
CA TRP A 640 19.59 -30.20 33.63
C TRP A 640 20.76 -29.36 33.09
N VAL A 641 20.72 -28.93 31.82
CA VAL A 641 21.78 -28.10 31.18
C VAL A 641 21.52 -26.57 31.29
N ILE A 642 20.34 -26.16 31.77
CA ILE A 642 19.85 -24.78 31.66
C ILE A 642 20.27 -23.86 32.83
N LEU A 643 20.66 -24.40 33.99
CA LEU A 643 20.88 -23.58 35.20
C LEU A 643 22.31 -23.03 35.38
N ILE A 644 23.32 -23.54 34.66
CA ILE A 644 24.71 -23.05 34.73
C ILE A 644 25.12 -22.29 33.45
N SER A 645 24.26 -22.31 32.42
CA SER A 645 24.51 -21.68 31.12
C SER A 645 23.98 -20.26 31.00
N GLY A 646 22.94 -19.84 31.74
CA GLY A 646 22.30 -18.52 31.52
C GLY A 646 23.21 -17.29 31.62
N VAL A 647 23.99 -17.15 32.70
CA VAL A 647 24.85 -15.96 32.90
C VAL A 647 26.14 -16.04 32.08
N THR A 648 26.66 -17.25 31.91
CA THR A 648 27.90 -17.50 31.16
C THR A 648 27.66 -17.44 29.64
N VAL A 649 26.49 -17.86 29.15
CA VAL A 649 26.11 -17.78 27.73
C VAL A 649 25.74 -16.35 27.35
N VAL A 650 25.09 -15.53 28.18
CA VAL A 650 24.84 -14.12 27.81
C VAL A 650 26.15 -13.35 27.63
N VAL A 651 27.13 -13.56 28.52
CA VAL A 651 28.46 -12.95 28.39
C VAL A 651 29.28 -13.58 27.25
N LEU A 652 29.25 -14.91 27.07
CA LEU A 652 29.95 -15.56 25.95
C LEU A 652 29.32 -15.26 24.60
N THR A 653 28.00 -15.11 24.48
CA THR A 653 27.33 -14.83 23.20
C THR A 653 27.54 -13.37 22.80
N CYS A 654 27.55 -12.44 23.77
CA CYS A 654 28.01 -11.07 23.54
C CYS A 654 29.49 -11.02 23.14
N CYS A 655 30.37 -11.78 23.81
CA CYS A 655 31.80 -11.84 23.47
C CYS A 655 32.08 -12.55 22.13
N ILE A 656 31.32 -13.60 21.78
CA ILE A 656 31.45 -14.34 20.52
C ILE A 656 30.87 -13.52 19.37
N GLY A 657 29.74 -12.83 19.58
CA GLY A 657 29.20 -11.86 18.62
C GLY A 657 30.19 -10.73 18.34
N LEU A 658 30.76 -10.15 19.40
CA LEU A 658 31.81 -9.11 19.30
C LEU A 658 33.08 -9.64 18.63
N LEU A 659 33.53 -10.87 18.94
CA LEU A 659 34.71 -11.48 18.34
C LEU A 659 34.49 -11.87 16.87
N LYS A 660 33.30 -12.35 16.49
CA LYS A 660 32.93 -12.62 15.09
C LYS A 660 32.83 -11.32 14.29
N PHE A 661 32.27 -10.27 14.89
CA PHE A 661 32.17 -8.94 14.29
C PHE A 661 33.54 -8.25 14.13
N LEU A 662 34.42 -8.35 15.13
CA LEU A 662 35.80 -7.85 15.05
C LEU A 662 36.68 -8.69 14.11
N ALA A 663 36.44 -10.00 14.00
CA ALA A 663 37.07 -10.86 13.01
C ALA A 663 36.63 -10.51 11.58
N TRP A 664 35.35 -10.14 11.38
CA TRP A 664 34.83 -9.60 10.13
C TRP A 664 35.44 -8.23 9.77
N GLN A 665 35.65 -7.33 10.73
CA GLN A 665 36.40 -6.08 10.46
C GLN A 665 37.86 -6.34 10.06
N ARG A 666 38.52 -7.34 10.67
CA ARG A 666 39.92 -7.70 10.35
C ARG A 666 40.07 -8.37 8.98
N SER A 667 39.10 -9.14 8.51
CA SER A 667 39.16 -9.74 7.17
C SER A 667 39.02 -8.70 6.05
N ARG A 668 38.36 -7.56 6.32
CA ARG A 668 38.21 -6.44 5.36
C ARG A 668 39.48 -5.57 5.23
N ALA A 669 40.28 -5.44 6.28
CA ALA A 669 41.57 -4.74 6.24
C ALA A 669 42.65 -5.48 5.41
N ALA A 670 42.41 -6.74 5.04
CA ALA A 670 43.34 -7.56 4.26
C ALA A 670 43.10 -7.52 2.74
N TYR A 671 42.09 -6.78 2.26
CA TYR A 671 41.78 -6.61 0.84
C TYR A 671 41.82 -5.11 0.45
N GLN A 672 43.02 -4.52 0.52
CA GLN A 672 43.44 -3.50 -0.42
C GLN A 672 44.51 -4.11 -1.32
N PRO A 673 44.31 -4.09 -2.65
CA PRO A 673 45.42 -3.82 -3.54
C PRO A 673 45.19 -2.46 -4.21
N LEU A 674 46.28 -1.69 -4.25
CA LEU A 674 46.45 -0.50 -5.07
C LEU A 674 45.94 -0.71 -6.50
N LEU A 675 44.90 0.02 -6.89
CA LEU A 675 44.85 0.97 -8.02
C LEU A 675 43.43 1.53 -8.19
#